data_AF-A0A4S9BZQ9-F1
#
_entry.id   AF-A0A4S9BZQ9-F1
#
_cell.length_a   1.000
_cell.length_b   1.000
_cell.length_c   1.000
_cell.angle_alpha   90.00
_cell.angle_beta   90.00
_cell.angle_gamma   90.00
#
_symmetry.space_group_name_H-M   'P 1'
#
loop_
_entity.id
_entity.type
_entity.pdbx_description
1 polymer ?
#
loop_
_entity_poly.entity_id
_entity_poly.type
_entity_poly.pdbx_seq_one_letter_code
_entity_poly.pdbx_strand_id
1 'polypeptide(L)'
;MPLRFKFPERASSRRPTWVRSTPLGSPIPDANYTSQLTFHKALVGYEPTFLLSLDALASELGLAAVYIKDESSRFGLPSFKAVGASWGCFRALIFHLGLNLDTATLDPVAAAAADKGCKLLAATDGNHGRAIAWMARSLGIESTIYVPHDLHPNFLRLIAAEGAEVVVVQGDYDFAVETAASAAAASKHNILVQDTAFDGYEDTPTWIIDGYATIFAEMEEQLQDLPIQPTTIITPVGVGSLAQAVITYAKAQRNLTAIAVEPDTAACLQTSLVAGKPTSITTFNTINAGCNCGTLSSISWPYLRDHVDISTTISDYETHVAVQDLHRHNVNAGPCGASGLAALRRLLAEGNVKKGEAVVLINTEAARPYDIPLGVSNDDVTDLTQQLVRIDSSSPTLDTTGSAPGEAKIAAFIAQWLHHRGIETHIVESTPGRPSVVGVVRGTDPHAKKVMLNGHIDTVALSTYGPSPLSGDLVDGKIYGRGVLDMKAGVAAAMTTLLHFHQHGSKGDIILTAVADEEDRSLGTSAILSAGWTADAAIIPEPTSLTLHHAHKGFVWVEVTILGVAAHGSDATTGVDAIMYTSSFLSAIKCYATNLPEDEVLGKSTMHTGTIRGGEENSSYPASCTVTFEFRTVNGISQSSAVILHDIAAILANLQKQDEAFRYQPPTVLFERAPLSPLSPSHPFLFAAKQSLAEMQSRSEEEVEVSAAKFWTDAGLLSEAGIPCLVFGTKGEGLHGKDEWVDVESIKIVEEVMRETVRRFQEG
;
A
#
# COMPACT_ATOMS: atom_id res chain seq x y z
N MET A 1 -10.65 -19.98 26.02
CA MET A 1 -11.97 -19.88 25.36
C MET A 1 -11.73 -20.09 23.87
N PRO A 2 -12.40 -21.01 23.18
CA PRO A 2 -12.13 -21.21 21.75
C PRO A 2 -12.67 -19.98 21.00
N LEU A 3 -11.79 -19.24 20.34
CA LEU A 3 -12.16 -18.22 19.37
C LEU A 3 -12.82 -18.94 18.18
N ARG A 4 -14.12 -19.21 18.28
CA ARG A 4 -14.94 -19.52 17.11
C ARG A 4 -15.09 -18.22 16.32
N PHE A 5 -14.22 -18.01 15.34
CA PHE A 5 -14.41 -16.93 14.39
C PHE A 5 -15.64 -17.26 13.52
N LYS A 6 -16.70 -16.45 13.65
CA LYS A 6 -17.75 -16.37 12.65
C LYS A 6 -17.18 -15.58 11.46
N PHE A 7 -17.25 -16.15 10.26
CA PHE A 7 -17.15 -15.36 9.03
C PHE A 7 -18.19 -14.23 9.08
N PRO A 8 -17.90 -13.03 8.52
CA PRO A 8 -18.85 -11.93 8.51
C PRO A 8 -20.18 -12.38 7.89
N GLU A 9 -21.28 -12.12 8.59
CA GLU A 9 -22.65 -12.48 8.19
C GLU A 9 -23.15 -11.67 6.97
N ARG A 10 -22.35 -10.71 6.45
CA ARG A 10 -22.65 -9.89 5.27
C ARG A 10 -21.76 -10.28 4.09
N ALA A 11 -22.32 -10.30 2.89
CA ALA A 11 -21.58 -10.48 1.65
C ALA A 11 -20.60 -9.32 1.46
N SER A 12 -19.31 -9.58 1.69
CA SER A 12 -18.23 -8.63 1.45
C SER A 12 -18.08 -8.37 -0.05
N SER A 13 -17.92 -7.10 -0.41
CA SER A 13 -17.54 -6.67 -1.73
C SER A 13 -16.10 -7.09 -1.99
N ARG A 14 -15.94 -8.20 -2.72
CA ARG A 14 -14.63 -8.77 -3.02
C ARG A 14 -14.47 -8.95 -4.52
N ARG A 15 -13.22 -8.95 -4.97
CA ARG A 15 -12.86 -9.23 -6.34
C ARG A 15 -13.47 -10.57 -6.77
N PRO A 16 -14.17 -10.69 -7.91
CA PRO A 16 -14.80 -11.93 -8.34
C PRO A 16 -13.80 -13.08 -8.54
N THR A 17 -14.23 -14.31 -8.28
CA THR A 17 -13.50 -15.51 -8.70
C THR A 17 -13.67 -15.69 -10.21
N TRP A 18 -12.57 -15.88 -10.93
CA TRP A 18 -12.62 -16.23 -12.35
C TRP A 18 -12.86 -17.74 -12.47
N VAL A 19 -13.87 -18.12 -13.24
CA VAL A 19 -14.20 -19.51 -13.55
C VAL A 19 -14.19 -19.68 -15.05
N ARG A 20 -13.48 -20.71 -15.53
CA ARG A 20 -13.39 -21.02 -16.96
C ARG A 20 -14.77 -21.27 -17.54
N SER A 21 -15.08 -20.55 -18.62
CA SER A 21 -16.28 -20.74 -19.43
C SER A 21 -15.99 -21.30 -20.83
N THR A 22 -14.72 -21.33 -21.23
CA THR A 22 -14.26 -21.85 -22.52
C THR A 22 -13.85 -23.33 -22.43
N PRO A 23 -13.90 -24.09 -23.54
CA PRO A 23 -13.31 -25.43 -23.57
C PRO A 23 -11.83 -25.40 -23.20
N LEU A 24 -11.32 -26.51 -22.65
CA LEU A 24 -9.89 -26.70 -22.47
C LEU A 24 -9.16 -26.60 -23.82
N GLY A 25 -7.92 -26.11 -23.77
CA GLY A 25 -7.04 -26.10 -24.94
C GLY A 25 -6.67 -27.51 -25.41
N SER A 26 -5.68 -27.57 -26.31
CA SER A 26 -5.17 -28.85 -26.82
C SER A 26 -4.68 -29.73 -25.66
N PRO A 27 -4.88 -31.06 -25.71
CA PRO A 27 -4.40 -31.96 -24.66
C PRO A 27 -2.92 -31.75 -24.35
N ILE A 28 -2.59 -31.69 -23.06
CA ILE A 28 -1.20 -31.62 -22.62
C ILE A 28 -0.60 -33.03 -22.74
N PRO A 29 0.58 -33.19 -23.37
CA PRO A 29 1.26 -34.48 -23.40
C PRO A 29 1.54 -35.01 -21.99
N ASP A 30 1.49 -36.33 -21.81
CA ASP A 30 1.92 -36.97 -20.57
C ASP A 30 3.36 -36.59 -20.28
N ALA A 31 3.59 -35.97 -19.13
CA ALA A 31 4.92 -35.63 -18.70
C ALA A 31 5.62 -36.89 -18.16
N ASN A 32 6.76 -37.25 -18.77
CA ASN A 32 7.62 -38.31 -18.27
C ASN A 32 8.47 -37.77 -17.10
N TYR A 33 8.15 -38.20 -15.88
CA TYR A 33 8.78 -37.70 -14.65
C TYR A 33 10.02 -38.50 -14.23
N THR A 34 10.37 -39.55 -14.98
CA THR A 34 11.38 -40.54 -14.55
C THR A 34 12.78 -39.95 -14.49
N SER A 35 13.15 -39.12 -15.46
CA SER A 35 14.51 -38.57 -15.56
C SER A 35 14.82 -37.58 -14.44
N GLN A 36 13.88 -36.70 -14.11
CA GLN A 36 14.02 -35.69 -13.06
C GLN A 36 14.05 -36.34 -11.68
N LEU A 37 13.16 -37.31 -11.43
CA LEU A 37 13.18 -38.06 -10.17
C LEU A 37 14.49 -38.85 -10.00
N THR A 38 14.98 -39.48 -11.06
CA THR A 38 16.26 -40.22 -11.03
C THR A 38 17.42 -39.29 -10.73
N PHE A 39 17.44 -38.10 -11.35
CA PHE A 39 18.42 -37.06 -11.06
C PHE A 39 18.37 -36.61 -9.60
N HIS A 40 17.19 -36.26 -9.07
CA HIS A 40 17.07 -35.78 -7.69
C HIS A 40 17.42 -36.86 -6.67
N LYS A 41 17.09 -38.14 -6.92
CA LYS A 41 17.52 -39.28 -6.08
C LYS A 41 19.04 -39.44 -5.99
N ALA A 42 19.79 -38.93 -6.97
CA ALA A 42 21.25 -38.94 -6.95
C ALA A 42 21.87 -37.78 -6.15
N LEU A 43 21.10 -36.74 -5.81
CA LEU A 43 21.58 -35.61 -5.02
C LEU A 43 21.71 -35.98 -3.54
N VAL A 44 22.76 -35.46 -2.90
CA VAL A 44 22.98 -35.64 -1.45
C VAL A 44 21.84 -34.98 -0.67
N GLY A 45 21.28 -35.71 0.29
CA GLY A 45 20.18 -35.23 1.13
C GLY A 45 18.81 -35.29 0.47
N TYR A 46 18.65 -36.03 -0.63
CA TYR A 46 17.33 -36.31 -1.19
C TYR A 46 16.51 -37.16 -0.24
N GLU A 47 15.32 -36.65 0.10
CA GLU A 47 14.24 -37.39 0.72
C GLU A 47 12.92 -36.99 0.02
N PRO A 48 12.02 -37.95 -0.26
CA PRO A 48 10.70 -37.61 -0.78
C PRO A 48 9.94 -36.82 0.29
N THR A 49 9.35 -35.69 -0.09
CA THR A 49 8.54 -34.91 0.85
C THR A 49 7.17 -35.57 1.04
N PHE A 50 6.50 -35.23 2.13
CA PHE A 50 5.28 -35.89 2.55
C PHE A 50 4.02 -35.32 1.87
N LEU A 51 3.08 -36.20 1.57
CA LEU A 51 1.67 -35.90 1.33
C LEU A 51 0.91 -36.19 2.63
N LEU A 52 0.54 -35.15 3.36
CA LEU A 52 -0.09 -35.27 4.67
C LEU A 52 -1.61 -35.25 4.54
N SER A 53 -2.31 -36.11 5.30
CA SER A 53 -3.77 -36.05 5.43
C SER A 53 -4.18 -35.10 6.56
N LEU A 54 -5.13 -34.20 6.26
CA LEU A 54 -5.67 -33.22 7.19
C LEU A 54 -7.12 -33.58 7.56
N ASP A 55 -7.34 -34.77 8.11
CA ASP A 55 -8.68 -35.34 8.35
C ASP A 55 -9.59 -34.44 9.19
N ALA A 56 -9.03 -33.82 10.24
CA ALA A 56 -9.76 -32.91 11.10
C ALA A 56 -10.25 -31.66 10.35
N LEU A 57 -9.41 -31.11 9.46
CA LEU A 57 -9.76 -29.98 8.61
C LEU A 57 -10.78 -30.39 7.54
N ALA A 58 -10.64 -31.57 6.95
CA ALA A 58 -11.61 -32.12 6.00
C ALA A 58 -13.01 -32.24 6.65
N SER A 59 -13.06 -32.76 7.87
CA SER A 59 -14.30 -32.87 8.65
C SER A 59 -14.90 -31.50 8.97
N GLU A 60 -14.08 -30.51 9.35
CA GLU A 60 -14.53 -29.14 9.60
C GLU A 60 -15.15 -28.52 8.35
N LEU A 61 -14.51 -28.70 7.20
CA LEU A 61 -14.93 -28.11 5.92
C LEU A 61 -16.05 -28.90 5.23
N GLY A 62 -16.36 -30.11 5.69
CA GLY A 62 -17.33 -31.02 5.06
C GLY A 62 -16.84 -31.59 3.73
N LEU A 63 -15.53 -31.79 3.59
CA LEU A 63 -14.87 -32.42 2.45
C LEU A 63 -14.63 -33.91 2.72
N ALA A 64 -14.52 -34.73 1.66
CA ALA A 64 -14.20 -36.14 1.80
C ALA A 64 -12.75 -36.36 2.23
N ALA A 65 -11.82 -35.54 1.71
CA ALA A 65 -10.44 -35.51 2.15
C ALA A 65 -9.81 -34.13 1.86
N VAL A 66 -8.84 -33.77 2.69
CA VAL A 66 -7.93 -32.63 2.44
C VAL A 66 -6.52 -33.16 2.62
N TYR A 67 -5.73 -33.11 1.56
CA TYR A 67 -4.32 -33.47 1.58
C TYR A 67 -3.47 -32.24 1.36
N ILE A 68 -2.24 -32.25 1.87
CA ILE A 68 -1.26 -31.20 1.62
C ILE A 68 0.08 -31.84 1.24
N LYS A 69 0.57 -31.50 0.03
CA LYS A 69 1.92 -31.88 -0.40
C LYS A 69 2.88 -30.86 0.17
N ASP A 70 3.68 -31.29 1.14
CA ASP A 70 4.50 -30.41 1.98
C ASP A 70 5.93 -30.24 1.45
N GLU A 71 6.18 -29.16 0.71
CA GLU A 71 7.49 -28.86 0.12
C GLU A 71 8.38 -27.98 1.01
N SER A 72 8.07 -27.86 2.30
CA SER A 72 8.78 -26.98 3.25
C SER A 72 10.19 -27.45 3.64
N SER A 73 10.67 -28.60 3.15
CA SER A 73 11.88 -29.27 3.67
C SER A 73 12.80 -29.89 2.60
N ARG A 74 12.85 -29.33 1.38
CA ARG A 74 13.66 -29.90 0.28
C ARG A 74 15.15 -29.71 0.48
N PHE A 75 15.90 -30.81 0.62
CA PHE A 75 17.37 -30.82 0.77
C PHE A 75 17.87 -29.94 1.94
N GLY A 76 17.07 -29.80 3.01
CA GLY A 76 17.35 -28.90 4.13
C GLY A 76 17.07 -27.41 3.85
N LEU A 77 16.50 -27.08 2.68
CA LEU A 77 16.03 -25.74 2.32
C LEU A 77 14.51 -25.61 2.59
N PRO A 78 14.03 -24.39 2.93
CA PRO A 78 12.68 -24.18 3.42
C PRO A 78 11.61 -24.06 2.31
N SER A 79 11.81 -24.63 1.12
CA SER A 79 10.85 -24.50 0.00
C SER A 79 11.06 -25.49 -1.15
N PHE A 80 10.03 -25.60 -2.01
CA PHE A 80 10.02 -26.40 -3.24
C PHE A 80 11.08 -26.00 -4.29
N LYS A 81 11.62 -24.77 -4.23
CA LYS A 81 12.44 -24.18 -5.30
C LYS A 81 13.68 -25.03 -5.63
N ALA A 82 14.19 -25.78 -4.67
CA ALA A 82 15.38 -26.61 -4.82
C ALA A 82 15.29 -27.60 -5.99
N VAL A 83 14.17 -28.33 -6.15
CA VAL A 83 14.05 -29.34 -7.23
C VAL A 83 13.99 -28.72 -8.63
N GLY A 84 13.33 -27.58 -8.78
CA GLY A 84 13.31 -26.86 -10.06
C GLY A 84 14.68 -26.26 -10.38
N ALA A 85 15.26 -25.56 -9.40
CA ALA A 85 16.55 -24.90 -9.53
C ALA A 85 17.68 -25.90 -9.84
N SER A 86 17.76 -27.04 -9.15
CA SER A 86 18.82 -28.03 -9.38
C SER A 86 18.78 -28.63 -10.78
N TRP A 87 17.58 -29.00 -11.26
CA TRP A 87 17.43 -29.56 -12.60
C TRP A 87 17.70 -28.50 -13.67
N GLY A 88 17.22 -27.27 -13.48
CA GLY A 88 17.52 -26.12 -14.34
C GLY A 88 19.03 -25.86 -14.47
N CYS A 89 19.75 -25.81 -13.33
CA CYS A 89 21.21 -25.65 -13.31
C CYS A 89 21.92 -26.78 -14.07
N PHE A 90 21.53 -28.03 -13.81
CA PHE A 90 22.15 -29.19 -14.44
C PHE A 90 21.96 -29.17 -15.96
N ARG A 91 20.75 -28.89 -16.44
CA ARG A 91 20.44 -28.78 -17.87
C ARG A 91 21.17 -27.60 -18.53
N ALA A 92 21.21 -26.45 -17.86
CA ALA A 92 21.91 -25.28 -18.36
C ALA A 92 23.41 -25.51 -18.50
N LEU A 93 24.03 -26.20 -17.54
CA LEU A 93 25.44 -26.58 -17.61
C LEU A 93 25.71 -27.58 -18.73
N ILE A 94 24.89 -28.63 -18.87
CA ILE A 94 25.02 -29.60 -19.97
C ILE A 94 24.97 -28.89 -21.33
N PHE A 95 23.99 -28.00 -21.50
CA PHE A 95 23.83 -27.23 -22.72
C PHE A 95 25.05 -26.34 -23.01
N HIS A 96 25.50 -25.55 -22.02
CA HIS A 96 26.65 -24.64 -22.19
C HIS A 96 27.97 -25.38 -22.41
N LEU A 97 28.15 -26.56 -21.80
CA LEU A 97 29.36 -27.37 -21.92
C LEU A 97 29.33 -28.31 -23.13
N GLY A 98 28.22 -28.39 -23.87
CA GLY A 98 28.05 -29.29 -25.01
C GLY A 98 28.09 -30.77 -24.63
N LEU A 99 27.60 -31.11 -23.43
CA LEU A 99 27.55 -32.49 -22.93
C LEU A 99 26.29 -33.22 -23.40
N ASN A 100 26.33 -34.55 -23.44
CA ASN A 100 25.16 -35.36 -23.80
C ASN A 100 24.28 -35.61 -22.57
N LEU A 101 23.02 -35.18 -22.63
CA LEU A 101 22.04 -35.33 -21.56
C LEU A 101 21.81 -36.80 -21.15
N ASP A 102 21.80 -37.73 -22.12
CA ASP A 102 21.48 -39.14 -21.87
C ASP A 102 22.56 -39.88 -21.07
N THR A 103 23.79 -39.35 -21.08
CA THR A 103 24.95 -39.96 -20.40
C THR A 103 25.55 -39.08 -19.31
N ALA A 104 25.08 -37.83 -19.18
CA ALA A 104 25.59 -36.90 -18.18
C ALA A 104 25.20 -37.35 -16.76
N THR A 105 26.16 -37.25 -15.86
CA THR A 105 25.98 -37.45 -14.41
C THR A 105 26.52 -36.23 -13.68
N LEU A 106 26.18 -36.07 -12.39
CA LEU A 106 26.47 -34.86 -11.63
C LEU A 106 27.98 -34.58 -11.53
N ASP A 107 28.79 -35.57 -11.14
CA ASP A 107 30.23 -35.37 -10.90
C ASP A 107 31.00 -34.95 -12.17
N PRO A 108 30.81 -35.59 -13.35
CA PRO A 108 31.45 -35.13 -14.58
C PRO A 108 31.02 -33.73 -15.01
N VAL A 109 29.74 -33.38 -14.84
CA VAL A 109 29.23 -32.04 -15.15
C VAL A 109 29.86 -31.00 -14.22
N ALA A 110 29.91 -31.28 -12.92
CA ALA A 110 30.54 -30.43 -11.92
C ALA A 110 32.04 -30.19 -12.23
N ALA A 111 32.78 -31.27 -12.51
CA ALA A 111 34.19 -31.18 -12.87
C ALA A 111 34.43 -30.35 -14.14
N ALA A 112 33.61 -30.55 -15.18
CA ALA A 112 33.71 -29.79 -16.41
C ALA A 112 33.34 -28.30 -16.22
N ALA A 113 32.33 -28.01 -15.41
CA ALA A 113 31.94 -26.64 -15.05
C ALA A 113 33.07 -25.91 -14.30
N ALA A 114 33.69 -26.58 -13.33
CA ALA A 114 34.81 -26.05 -12.58
C ALA A 114 36.05 -25.81 -13.46
N ASP A 115 36.41 -26.75 -14.35
CA ASP A 115 37.53 -26.61 -15.31
C ASP A 115 37.34 -25.37 -16.23
N LYS A 116 36.10 -25.09 -16.62
CA LYS A 116 35.76 -23.94 -17.47
C LYS A 116 35.55 -22.64 -16.69
N GLY A 117 35.61 -22.67 -15.36
CA GLY A 117 35.32 -21.50 -14.53
C GLY A 117 33.88 -21.00 -14.69
N CYS A 118 32.92 -21.91 -14.85
CA CYS A 118 31.52 -21.55 -14.93
C CYS A 118 31.01 -20.94 -13.62
N LYS A 119 30.12 -19.95 -13.73
CA LYS A 119 29.49 -19.25 -12.61
C LYS A 119 27.98 -19.17 -12.83
N LEU A 120 27.18 -19.49 -11.80
CA LEU A 120 25.71 -19.41 -11.88
C LEU A 120 25.21 -18.03 -11.44
N LEU A 121 24.34 -17.42 -12.22
CA LEU A 121 23.75 -16.11 -11.94
C LEU A 121 22.23 -16.24 -11.85
N ALA A 122 21.60 -15.54 -10.91
CA ALA A 122 20.15 -15.43 -10.84
C ALA A 122 19.73 -14.13 -10.13
N ALA A 123 18.52 -13.68 -10.37
CA ALA A 123 17.86 -12.67 -9.56
C ALA A 123 16.80 -13.32 -8.65
N THR A 124 16.62 -12.76 -7.45
CA THR A 124 15.60 -13.25 -6.52
C THR A 124 15.14 -12.19 -5.52
N ASP A 125 13.92 -12.34 -5.07
CA ASP A 125 13.33 -11.71 -3.89
C ASP A 125 13.11 -12.73 -2.74
N GLY A 126 13.65 -13.95 -2.86
CA GLY A 126 13.34 -15.02 -1.90
C GLY A 126 14.12 -16.32 -2.12
N ASN A 127 13.39 -17.44 -2.20
CA ASN A 127 13.97 -18.78 -2.12
C ASN A 127 14.69 -19.26 -3.39
N HIS A 128 14.44 -18.66 -4.55
CA HIS A 128 15.04 -19.08 -5.82
C HIS A 128 16.56 -18.90 -5.80
N GLY A 129 17.05 -17.70 -5.46
CA GLY A 129 18.49 -17.45 -5.42
C GLY A 129 19.22 -18.27 -4.37
N ARG A 130 18.56 -18.60 -3.25
CA ARG A 130 19.11 -19.52 -2.25
C ARG A 130 19.25 -20.94 -2.79
N ALA A 131 18.26 -21.43 -3.56
CA ALA A 131 18.32 -22.74 -4.21
C ALA A 131 19.44 -22.81 -5.27
N ILE A 132 19.63 -21.74 -6.05
CA ILE A 132 20.74 -21.62 -7.01
C ILE A 132 22.09 -21.63 -6.30
N ALA A 133 22.23 -20.86 -5.22
CA ALA A 133 23.45 -20.81 -4.43
C ALA A 133 23.80 -22.17 -3.79
N TRP A 134 22.80 -22.86 -3.25
CA TRP A 134 22.95 -24.23 -2.73
C TRP A 134 23.41 -25.20 -3.82
N MET A 135 22.84 -25.12 -5.02
CA MET A 135 23.23 -25.99 -6.13
C MET A 135 24.65 -25.67 -6.63
N ALA A 136 25.01 -24.39 -6.76
CA ALA A 136 26.35 -23.95 -7.14
C ALA A 136 27.41 -24.50 -6.18
N ARG A 137 27.18 -24.37 -4.87
CA ARG A 137 28.05 -24.95 -3.84
C ARG A 137 28.17 -26.46 -3.98
N SER A 138 27.06 -27.16 -4.23
CA SER A 138 27.03 -28.62 -4.37
C SER A 138 27.82 -29.11 -5.60
N LEU A 139 27.90 -28.27 -6.64
CA LEU A 139 28.70 -28.49 -7.85
C LEU A 139 30.16 -28.00 -7.71
N GLY A 140 30.51 -27.33 -6.61
CA GLY A 140 31.85 -26.75 -6.42
C GLY A 140 32.17 -25.57 -7.33
N ILE A 141 31.15 -24.82 -7.79
CA ILE A 141 31.30 -23.63 -8.63
C ILE A 141 30.75 -22.37 -7.93
N GLU A 142 31.13 -21.20 -8.44
CA GLU A 142 30.68 -19.92 -7.88
C GLU A 142 29.25 -19.56 -8.30
N SER A 143 28.59 -18.71 -7.51
CA SER A 143 27.33 -18.07 -7.90
C SER A 143 27.24 -16.61 -7.47
N THR A 144 26.57 -15.79 -8.28
CA THR A 144 26.17 -14.41 -7.94
C THR A 144 24.65 -14.27 -7.96
N ILE A 145 24.07 -13.76 -6.88
CA ILE A 145 22.62 -13.56 -6.74
C ILE A 145 22.33 -12.07 -6.65
N TYR A 146 21.53 -11.57 -7.59
CA TYR A 146 21.05 -10.20 -7.65
C TYR A 146 19.74 -10.07 -6.88
N VAL A 147 19.62 -9.07 -6.05
CA VAL A 147 18.47 -8.86 -5.16
C VAL A 147 18.07 -7.39 -5.15
N PRO A 148 16.77 -7.08 -5.06
CA PRO A 148 16.32 -5.69 -4.99
C PRO A 148 16.69 -5.07 -3.63
N HIS A 149 16.69 -3.73 -3.58
CA HIS A 149 17.13 -2.97 -2.40
C HIS A 149 16.25 -3.14 -1.16
N ASP A 150 14.99 -3.52 -1.36
CA ASP A 150 13.95 -3.70 -0.35
C ASP A 150 13.88 -5.13 0.21
N LEU A 151 14.74 -6.04 -0.25
CA LEU A 151 14.77 -7.42 0.24
C LEU A 151 15.14 -7.47 1.74
N HIS A 152 14.30 -8.16 2.52
CA HIS A 152 14.48 -8.26 3.96
C HIS A 152 15.88 -8.84 4.34
N PRO A 153 16.64 -8.23 5.28
CA PRO A 153 18.04 -8.58 5.57
C PRO A 153 18.31 -10.05 5.90
N ASN A 154 17.34 -10.75 6.49
CA ASN A 154 17.45 -12.19 6.75
C ASN A 154 17.64 -13.01 5.47
N PHE A 155 17.00 -12.66 4.34
CA PHE A 155 17.17 -13.39 3.09
C PHE A 155 18.56 -13.19 2.50
N LEU A 156 19.09 -11.95 2.55
CA LEU A 156 20.47 -11.66 2.15
C LEU A 156 21.46 -12.56 2.88
N ARG A 157 21.31 -12.67 4.21
CA ARG A 157 22.16 -13.52 5.04
C ARG A 157 22.03 -15.00 4.69
N LEU A 158 20.82 -15.48 4.44
CA LEU A 158 20.57 -16.88 4.10
C LEU A 158 21.16 -17.25 2.73
N ILE A 159 21.06 -16.37 1.74
CA ILE A 159 21.67 -16.58 0.41
C ILE A 159 23.20 -16.57 0.52
N ALA A 160 23.78 -15.57 1.20
CA ALA A 160 25.22 -15.48 1.40
C ALA A 160 25.79 -16.67 2.18
N ALA A 161 25.04 -17.21 3.16
CA ALA A 161 25.44 -18.39 3.91
C ALA A 161 25.53 -19.67 3.05
N GLU A 162 24.90 -19.71 1.87
CA GLU A 162 25.09 -20.79 0.92
C GLU A 162 26.41 -20.65 0.12
N GLY A 163 27.15 -19.55 0.25
CA GLY A 163 28.42 -19.28 -0.43
C GLY A 163 28.32 -18.38 -1.65
N ALA A 164 27.15 -17.77 -1.90
CA ALA A 164 26.95 -16.86 -3.02
C ALA A 164 27.48 -15.45 -2.76
N GLU A 165 27.98 -14.81 -3.81
CA GLU A 165 28.11 -13.36 -3.89
C GLU A 165 26.72 -12.74 -4.03
N VAL A 166 26.33 -11.84 -3.13
CA VAL A 166 25.02 -11.16 -3.18
C VAL A 166 25.19 -9.72 -3.62
N VAL A 167 24.51 -9.33 -4.70
CA VAL A 167 24.57 -7.98 -5.27
C VAL A 167 23.22 -7.30 -5.09
N VAL A 168 23.17 -6.29 -4.22
CA VAL A 168 21.96 -5.48 -4.01
C VAL A 168 21.87 -4.41 -5.09
N VAL A 169 20.82 -4.44 -5.90
CA VAL A 169 20.58 -3.45 -6.96
C VAL A 169 19.67 -2.32 -6.47
N GLN A 170 19.88 -1.11 -6.96
CA GLN A 170 19.02 0.05 -6.66
C GLN A 170 17.81 0.07 -7.60
N GLY A 171 16.91 -0.89 -7.41
CA GLY A 171 15.67 -1.04 -8.18
C GLY A 171 14.77 -2.13 -7.59
N ASP A 172 13.69 -2.43 -8.31
CA ASP A 172 12.73 -3.49 -7.97
C ASP A 172 13.19 -4.87 -8.48
N TYR A 173 12.34 -5.88 -8.34
CA TYR A 173 12.63 -7.26 -8.75
C TYR A 173 12.90 -7.37 -10.27
N ASP A 174 12.12 -6.68 -11.11
CA ASP A 174 12.29 -6.74 -12.56
C ASP A 174 13.64 -6.12 -12.97
N PHE A 175 14.04 -5.01 -12.32
CA PHE A 175 15.38 -4.44 -12.49
C PHE A 175 16.51 -5.39 -12.05
N ALA A 176 16.30 -6.17 -10.99
CA ALA A 176 17.25 -7.19 -10.55
C ALA A 176 17.41 -8.30 -11.61
N VAL A 177 16.31 -8.75 -12.22
CA VAL A 177 16.31 -9.73 -13.32
C VAL A 177 17.08 -9.21 -14.53
N GLU A 178 16.80 -7.97 -14.97
CA GLU A 178 17.51 -7.32 -16.08
C GLU A 178 19.02 -7.18 -15.80
N THR A 179 19.38 -6.81 -14.56
CA THR A 179 20.77 -6.68 -14.13
C THR A 179 21.49 -8.03 -14.15
N ALA A 180 20.85 -9.09 -13.63
CA ALA A 180 21.41 -10.45 -13.65
C ALA A 180 21.62 -10.96 -15.08
N ALA A 181 20.66 -10.72 -15.98
CA ALA A 181 20.76 -11.10 -17.39
C ALA A 181 21.90 -10.35 -18.09
N SER A 182 22.02 -9.05 -17.85
CA SER A 182 23.12 -8.24 -18.38
C SER A 182 24.49 -8.71 -17.89
N ALA A 183 24.61 -9.07 -16.61
CA ALA A 183 25.84 -9.62 -16.05
C ALA A 183 26.19 -11.02 -16.58
N ALA A 184 25.19 -11.84 -16.90
CA ALA A 184 25.40 -13.12 -17.55
C ALA A 184 25.94 -12.95 -18.98
N ALA A 185 25.45 -11.96 -19.73
CA ALA A 185 25.94 -11.67 -21.08
C ALA A 185 27.41 -11.21 -21.14
N ALA A 186 28.00 -10.75 -20.02
CA ALA A 186 29.38 -10.26 -19.97
C ALA A 186 30.44 -11.37 -20.16
N SER A 187 30.08 -12.64 -19.97
CA SER A 187 31.00 -13.77 -20.15
C SER A 187 30.24 -15.03 -20.54
N LYS A 188 30.76 -15.77 -21.53
CA LYS A 188 30.21 -17.09 -21.92
C LYS A 188 30.25 -18.15 -20.81
N HIS A 189 30.98 -17.88 -19.72
CA HIS A 189 31.09 -18.77 -18.56
C HIS A 189 30.10 -18.39 -17.44
N ASN A 190 29.44 -17.22 -17.55
CA ASN A 190 28.36 -16.84 -16.66
C ASN A 190 27.05 -17.41 -17.22
N ILE A 191 26.37 -18.21 -16.41
CA ILE A 191 25.15 -18.91 -16.83
C ILE A 191 24.00 -18.35 -16.00
N LEU A 192 23.09 -17.64 -16.67
CA LEU A 192 21.85 -17.20 -16.05
C LEU A 192 20.94 -18.41 -15.81
N VAL A 193 20.42 -18.54 -14.60
CA VAL A 193 19.42 -19.55 -14.21
C VAL A 193 18.26 -18.85 -13.51
N GLN A 194 17.38 -18.24 -14.30
CA GLN A 194 16.18 -17.54 -13.83
C GLN A 194 14.92 -18.40 -14.05
N ASP A 195 13.99 -18.36 -13.11
CA ASP A 195 12.72 -19.10 -13.16
C ASP A 195 11.58 -18.37 -13.92
N THR A 196 11.86 -17.18 -14.45
CA THR A 196 10.97 -16.37 -15.30
C THR A 196 11.47 -16.39 -16.74
N ALA A 197 10.60 -16.69 -17.70
CA ALA A 197 10.92 -16.59 -19.12
C ALA A 197 10.59 -15.20 -19.68
N PHE A 198 11.44 -14.74 -20.59
CA PHE A 198 11.31 -13.53 -21.40
C PHE A 198 11.84 -13.82 -22.81
N ASP A 199 11.61 -12.90 -23.75
CA ASP A 199 11.95 -13.11 -25.16
C ASP A 199 13.43 -13.47 -25.35
N GLY A 200 13.68 -14.66 -25.90
CA GLY A 200 15.02 -15.21 -26.12
C GLY A 200 15.63 -15.92 -24.91
N TYR A 201 14.88 -16.13 -23.84
CA TYR A 201 15.27 -16.88 -22.65
C TYR A 201 14.14 -17.81 -22.17
N GLU A 202 13.87 -18.88 -22.91
CA GLU A 202 12.77 -19.83 -22.65
C GLU A 202 13.27 -21.20 -22.16
N ASP A 203 14.47 -21.61 -22.57
CA ASP A 203 15.00 -22.96 -22.31
C ASP A 203 15.21 -23.24 -20.83
N THR A 204 15.93 -22.35 -20.12
CA THR A 204 16.24 -22.55 -18.70
C THR A 204 15.01 -22.49 -17.80
N PRO A 205 14.08 -21.53 -17.96
CA PRO A 205 12.80 -21.56 -17.26
C PRO A 205 12.00 -22.84 -17.53
N THR A 206 11.99 -23.34 -18.77
CA THR A 206 11.37 -24.63 -19.11
C THR A 206 12.00 -25.78 -18.34
N TRP A 207 13.34 -25.83 -18.26
CA TRP A 207 14.02 -26.84 -17.46
C TRP A 207 13.72 -26.69 -15.96
N ILE A 208 13.57 -25.48 -15.43
CA ILE A 208 13.15 -25.31 -14.03
C ILE A 208 11.74 -25.90 -13.81
N ILE A 209 10.81 -25.64 -14.73
CA ILE A 209 9.46 -26.21 -14.68
C ILE A 209 9.50 -27.74 -14.75
N ASP A 210 10.32 -28.31 -15.65
CA ASP A 210 10.53 -29.75 -15.75
C ASP A 210 10.97 -30.35 -14.40
N GLY A 211 11.82 -29.64 -13.64
CA GLY A 211 12.34 -30.13 -12.35
C GLY A 211 11.25 -30.36 -11.32
N TYR A 212 10.18 -29.56 -11.34
CA TYR A 212 9.02 -29.70 -10.44
C TYR A 212 8.25 -31.02 -10.67
N ALA A 213 8.46 -31.72 -11.80
CA ALA A 213 7.97 -33.08 -12.02
C ALA A 213 8.18 -34.03 -10.84
N THR A 214 9.29 -33.88 -10.12
CA THR A 214 9.65 -34.74 -8.99
C THR A 214 8.64 -34.67 -7.86
N ILE A 215 8.06 -33.49 -7.62
CA ILE A 215 7.01 -33.28 -6.61
C ILE A 215 5.82 -34.21 -6.90
N PHE A 216 5.42 -34.28 -8.18
CA PHE A 216 4.26 -35.03 -8.62
C PHE A 216 4.53 -36.53 -8.73
N ALA A 217 5.74 -36.94 -9.11
CA ALA A 217 6.12 -38.34 -9.13
C ALA A 217 6.06 -38.95 -7.70
N GLU A 218 6.58 -38.24 -6.71
CA GLU A 218 6.50 -38.64 -5.31
C GLU A 218 5.06 -38.60 -4.77
N MET A 219 4.28 -37.60 -5.19
CA MET A 219 2.88 -37.48 -4.79
C MET A 219 2.06 -38.64 -5.36
N GLU A 220 2.30 -39.05 -6.60
CA GLU A 220 1.59 -40.18 -7.22
C GLU A 220 1.89 -41.51 -6.51
N GLU A 221 3.14 -41.74 -6.11
CA GLU A 221 3.51 -42.90 -5.30
C GLU A 221 2.74 -42.92 -3.97
N GLN A 222 2.66 -41.78 -3.29
CA GLN A 222 1.96 -41.66 -2.00
C GLN A 222 0.42 -41.70 -2.13
N LEU A 223 -0.13 -41.24 -3.25
CA LEU A 223 -1.57 -41.25 -3.53
C LEU A 223 -2.11 -42.67 -3.71
N GLN A 224 -1.30 -43.63 -4.16
CA GLN A 224 -1.73 -45.03 -4.37
C GLN A 224 -2.21 -45.69 -3.08
N ASP A 225 -1.63 -45.29 -1.95
CA ASP A 225 -1.94 -45.85 -0.63
C ASP A 225 -3.13 -45.15 0.07
N LEU A 226 -3.66 -44.07 -0.51
CA LEU A 226 -4.73 -43.28 0.11
C LEU A 226 -6.12 -43.79 -0.26
N PRO A 227 -7.06 -43.84 0.71
CA PRO A 227 -8.39 -44.41 0.51
C PRO A 227 -9.30 -43.55 -0.38
N ILE A 228 -9.07 -42.23 -0.39
CA ILE A 228 -9.90 -41.27 -1.13
C ILE A 228 -8.98 -40.53 -2.10
N GLN A 229 -9.25 -40.67 -3.39
CA GLN A 229 -8.47 -39.99 -4.43
C GLN A 229 -8.96 -38.55 -4.60
N PRO A 230 -8.03 -37.57 -4.72
CA PRO A 230 -8.39 -36.18 -4.92
C PRO A 230 -9.03 -35.94 -6.29
N THR A 231 -9.97 -35.01 -6.34
CA THR A 231 -10.61 -34.51 -7.55
C THR A 231 -10.15 -33.09 -7.90
N THR A 232 -9.56 -32.39 -6.93
CA THR A 232 -9.24 -30.97 -7.02
C THR A 232 -7.83 -30.72 -6.47
N ILE A 233 -7.07 -29.85 -7.12
CA ILE A 233 -5.73 -29.42 -6.69
C ILE A 233 -5.65 -27.88 -6.70
N ILE A 234 -5.11 -27.30 -5.62
CA ILE A 234 -4.98 -25.86 -5.43
C ILE A 234 -3.50 -25.49 -5.32
N THR A 235 -3.07 -24.53 -6.14
CA THR A 235 -1.68 -24.05 -6.14
C THR A 235 -1.59 -22.53 -6.04
N PRO A 236 -0.68 -22.00 -5.21
CA PRO A 236 -0.27 -20.60 -5.33
C PRO A 236 0.35 -20.30 -6.68
N VAL A 237 0.24 -19.05 -7.11
CA VAL A 237 0.82 -18.52 -8.34
C VAL A 237 1.69 -17.30 -8.02
N GLY A 238 2.94 -17.33 -8.50
CA GLY A 238 3.80 -16.15 -8.65
C GLY A 238 4.01 -15.90 -10.15
N VAL A 239 5.24 -16.06 -10.66
CA VAL A 239 5.53 -15.99 -12.10
C VAL A 239 4.87 -17.10 -12.96
N GLY A 240 4.25 -18.09 -12.33
CA GLY A 240 3.49 -19.15 -13.01
C GLY A 240 4.21 -20.50 -13.19
N SER A 241 5.52 -20.59 -12.94
CA SER A 241 6.33 -21.79 -13.23
C SER A 241 5.89 -23.04 -12.46
N LEU A 242 5.65 -22.92 -11.13
CA LEU A 242 5.09 -24.04 -10.35
C LEU A 242 3.65 -24.35 -10.78
N ALA A 243 2.84 -23.32 -10.98
CA ALA A 243 1.43 -23.48 -11.36
C ALA A 243 1.30 -24.24 -12.68
N GLN A 244 2.14 -23.93 -13.67
CA GLN A 244 2.23 -24.68 -14.92
C GLN A 244 2.52 -26.17 -14.66
N ALA A 245 3.49 -26.50 -13.81
CA ALA A 245 3.80 -27.89 -13.50
C ALA A 245 2.62 -28.61 -12.80
N VAL A 246 1.95 -27.94 -11.87
CA VAL A 246 0.73 -28.43 -11.19
C VAL A 246 -0.38 -28.70 -12.20
N ILE A 247 -0.63 -27.77 -13.12
CA ILE A 247 -1.70 -27.87 -14.11
C ILE A 247 -1.39 -28.95 -15.15
N THR A 248 -0.15 -29.07 -15.59
CA THR A 248 0.29 -30.17 -16.45
C THR A 248 0.03 -31.51 -15.78
N TYR A 249 0.41 -31.70 -14.51
CA TYR A 249 0.08 -32.92 -13.77
C TYR A 249 -1.44 -33.12 -13.65
N ALA A 250 -2.17 -32.09 -13.23
CA ALA A 250 -3.61 -32.14 -13.02
C ALA A 250 -4.35 -32.59 -14.29
N LYS A 251 -3.99 -32.05 -15.45
CA LYS A 251 -4.71 -32.29 -16.71
C LYS A 251 -4.21 -33.48 -17.49
N ALA A 252 -2.91 -33.73 -17.55
CA ALA A 252 -2.36 -34.86 -18.30
C ALA A 252 -2.57 -36.18 -17.56
N GLN A 253 -2.28 -36.21 -16.24
CA GLN A 253 -2.21 -37.49 -15.51
C GLN A 253 -3.52 -37.91 -14.85
N ARG A 254 -4.26 -36.96 -14.26
CA ARG A 254 -5.39 -37.30 -13.36
C ARG A 254 -6.73 -36.63 -13.71
N ASN A 255 -6.76 -35.74 -14.69
CA ASN A 255 -7.92 -34.92 -15.05
C ASN A 255 -8.59 -34.23 -13.84
N LEU A 256 -7.78 -33.62 -12.95
CA LEU A 256 -8.24 -32.90 -11.78
C LEU A 256 -8.76 -31.51 -12.14
N THR A 257 -9.62 -30.97 -11.28
CA THR A 257 -9.91 -29.53 -11.24
C THR A 257 -8.68 -28.80 -10.70
N ALA A 258 -8.10 -27.90 -11.51
CA ALA A 258 -6.92 -27.11 -11.20
C ALA A 258 -7.30 -25.68 -10.83
N ILE A 259 -6.95 -25.28 -9.61
CA ILE A 259 -7.29 -23.99 -9.03
C ILE A 259 -6.02 -23.20 -8.75
N ALA A 260 -5.97 -21.97 -9.24
CA ALA A 260 -4.91 -21.00 -8.98
C ALA A 260 -5.33 -20.01 -7.89
N VAL A 261 -4.39 -19.67 -7.00
CA VAL A 261 -4.55 -18.61 -6.01
C VAL A 261 -3.43 -17.58 -6.05
N GLU A 262 -3.79 -16.31 -5.98
CA GLU A 262 -2.88 -15.16 -5.92
C GLU A 262 -3.26 -14.23 -4.75
N PRO A 263 -2.32 -13.44 -4.19
CA PRO A 263 -2.70 -12.36 -3.28
C PRO A 263 -3.45 -11.24 -4.03
N ASP A 264 -4.39 -10.57 -3.36
CA ASP A 264 -5.19 -9.47 -3.94
C ASP A 264 -4.32 -8.34 -4.54
N THR A 265 -3.13 -8.13 -3.98
CA THR A 265 -2.16 -7.09 -4.37
C THR A 265 -1.19 -7.51 -5.47
N ALA A 266 -1.20 -8.78 -5.91
CA ALA A 266 -0.32 -9.27 -6.99
C ALA A 266 -0.97 -10.32 -7.89
N ALA A 267 -2.26 -10.14 -8.21
CA ALA A 267 -3.05 -11.08 -9.01
C ALA A 267 -2.87 -10.93 -10.53
N CYS A 268 -1.65 -11.10 -11.05
CA CYS A 268 -1.33 -10.91 -12.46
C CYS A 268 -1.95 -11.97 -13.39
N LEU A 269 -2.09 -13.23 -12.94
CA LEU A 269 -2.79 -14.28 -13.68
C LEU A 269 -4.26 -13.96 -13.81
N GLN A 270 -4.94 -13.62 -12.71
CA GLN A 270 -6.36 -13.33 -12.77
C GLN A 270 -6.66 -12.12 -13.68
N THR A 271 -5.86 -11.05 -13.58
CA THR A 271 -5.97 -9.90 -14.49
C THR A 271 -5.77 -10.33 -15.96
N SER A 272 -4.76 -11.16 -16.24
CA SER A 272 -4.50 -11.67 -17.59
C SER A 272 -5.63 -12.55 -18.12
N LEU A 273 -6.22 -13.41 -17.28
CA LEU A 273 -7.35 -14.28 -17.64
C LEU A 273 -8.61 -13.47 -17.96
N VAL A 274 -8.90 -12.41 -17.19
CA VAL A 274 -10.02 -11.49 -17.45
C VAL A 274 -9.78 -10.71 -18.75
N ALA A 275 -8.56 -10.23 -18.98
CA ALA A 275 -8.20 -9.48 -20.19
C ALA A 275 -8.07 -10.36 -21.45
N GLY A 276 -7.95 -11.69 -21.29
CA GLY A 276 -7.71 -12.63 -22.39
C GLY A 276 -6.31 -12.57 -23.00
N LYS A 277 -5.38 -11.80 -22.42
CA LYS A 277 -4.00 -11.61 -22.88
C LYS A 277 -3.06 -11.39 -21.69
N PRO A 278 -1.75 -11.68 -21.82
CA PRO A 278 -0.76 -11.34 -20.79
C PRO A 278 -0.88 -9.86 -20.44
N THR A 279 -1.06 -9.56 -19.16
CA THR A 279 -1.23 -8.22 -18.65
C THR A 279 -0.43 -8.07 -17.36
N SER A 280 0.59 -7.21 -17.40
CA SER A 280 1.35 -6.84 -16.21
C SER A 280 0.56 -5.91 -15.31
N ILE A 281 0.79 -6.01 -14.00
CA ILE A 281 0.21 -5.13 -12.99
C ILE A 281 1.32 -4.59 -12.08
N THR A 282 1.10 -3.40 -11.53
CA THR A 282 1.88 -2.93 -10.39
C THR A 282 1.48 -3.74 -9.16
N THR A 283 2.47 -4.26 -8.42
CA THR A 283 2.24 -5.01 -7.19
C THR A 283 2.46 -4.15 -5.96
N PHE A 284 1.94 -4.62 -4.82
CA PHE A 284 2.12 -3.98 -3.52
C PHE A 284 2.55 -5.01 -2.48
N ASN A 285 3.14 -4.52 -1.39
CA ASN A 285 3.64 -5.37 -0.31
C ASN A 285 2.57 -6.39 0.15
N THR A 286 2.97 -7.65 0.21
CA THR A 286 2.15 -8.77 0.66
C THR A 286 2.96 -9.72 1.50
N ILE A 287 2.34 -10.33 2.51
CA ILE A 287 2.98 -11.41 3.26
C ILE A 287 3.22 -12.64 2.37
N ASN A 288 2.56 -12.77 1.21
CA ASN A 288 2.78 -13.82 0.22
C ASN A 288 3.94 -13.48 -0.73
N ALA A 289 5.14 -13.16 -0.19
CA ALA A 289 6.26 -12.62 -0.96
C ALA A 289 6.62 -13.43 -2.23
N GLY A 290 6.67 -14.77 -2.16
CA GLY A 290 6.96 -15.62 -3.34
C GLY A 290 5.86 -15.65 -4.42
N CYS A 291 4.72 -15.01 -4.15
CA CYS A 291 3.61 -14.80 -5.07
C CYS A 291 3.47 -13.32 -5.48
N ASN A 292 4.37 -12.44 -5.03
CA ASN A 292 4.31 -11.01 -5.29
C ASN A 292 4.84 -10.63 -6.69
N CYS A 293 4.26 -11.22 -7.74
CA CYS A 293 4.75 -11.08 -9.11
C CYS A 293 3.78 -10.24 -9.95
N GLY A 294 4.29 -9.20 -10.60
CA GLY A 294 3.48 -8.32 -11.46
C GLY A 294 3.26 -8.85 -12.88
N THR A 295 4.10 -9.78 -13.32
CA THR A 295 4.12 -10.29 -14.69
C THR A 295 4.28 -11.82 -14.71
N LEU A 296 3.49 -12.49 -15.55
CA LEU A 296 3.61 -13.94 -15.78
C LEU A 296 4.77 -14.27 -16.73
N SER A 297 5.42 -15.41 -16.47
CA SER A 297 6.37 -16.04 -17.38
C SER A 297 5.73 -16.33 -18.74
N SER A 298 6.40 -15.94 -19.83
CA SER A 298 5.87 -16.04 -21.21
C SER A 298 5.51 -17.47 -21.60
N ILE A 299 6.28 -18.45 -21.14
CA ILE A 299 6.05 -19.89 -21.41
C ILE A 299 4.94 -20.49 -20.54
N SER A 300 4.65 -19.89 -19.38
CA SER A 300 3.61 -20.39 -18.48
C SER A 300 2.22 -19.90 -18.89
N TRP A 301 2.12 -18.68 -19.41
CA TRP A 301 0.84 -18.08 -19.79
C TRP A 301 -0.05 -18.98 -20.69
N PRO A 302 0.43 -19.58 -21.80
CA PRO A 302 -0.41 -20.43 -22.65
C PRO A 302 -1.02 -21.61 -21.87
N TYR A 303 -0.24 -22.26 -21.01
CA TYR A 303 -0.72 -23.37 -20.19
C TYR A 303 -1.77 -22.92 -19.17
N LEU A 304 -1.51 -21.80 -18.48
CA LEU A 304 -2.44 -21.27 -17.48
C LEU A 304 -3.77 -20.83 -18.14
N ARG A 305 -3.68 -20.09 -19.25
CA ARG A 305 -4.83 -19.63 -20.05
C ARG A 305 -5.68 -20.80 -20.53
N ASP A 306 -5.07 -21.88 -20.99
CA ASP A 306 -5.78 -22.98 -21.65
C ASP A 306 -6.29 -24.06 -20.67
N HIS A 307 -5.74 -24.13 -19.45
CA HIS A 307 -5.95 -25.29 -18.57
C HIS A 307 -6.30 -25.01 -17.09
N VAL A 308 -6.19 -23.77 -16.56
CA VAL A 308 -6.72 -23.42 -15.22
C VAL A 308 -8.24 -23.48 -15.21
N ASP A 309 -8.90 -24.18 -14.28
CA ASP A 309 -10.36 -24.15 -14.22
C ASP A 309 -10.90 -22.95 -13.43
N ILE A 310 -10.21 -22.59 -12.35
CA ILE A 310 -10.62 -21.53 -11.43
C ILE A 310 -9.38 -20.70 -11.03
N SER A 311 -9.50 -19.37 -11.06
CA SER A 311 -8.50 -18.45 -10.51
C SER A 311 -9.15 -17.50 -9.51
N THR A 312 -8.64 -17.49 -8.29
CA THR A 312 -9.17 -16.69 -7.19
C THR A 312 -8.07 -15.92 -6.48
N THR A 313 -8.44 -14.88 -5.75
CA THR A 313 -7.51 -14.08 -4.97
C THR A 313 -7.80 -14.17 -3.48
N ILE A 314 -6.81 -13.85 -2.65
CA ILE A 314 -6.96 -13.82 -1.19
C ILE A 314 -6.27 -12.58 -0.60
N SER A 315 -6.83 -12.09 0.50
CA SER A 315 -6.16 -11.07 1.29
C SER A 315 -5.02 -11.68 2.13
N ASP A 316 -4.09 -10.83 2.53
CA ASP A 316 -3.04 -11.21 3.48
C ASP A 316 -3.61 -11.69 4.81
N TYR A 317 -4.72 -11.10 5.27
CA TYR A 317 -5.39 -11.53 6.49
C TYR A 317 -5.98 -12.94 6.37
N GLU A 318 -6.66 -13.25 5.27
CA GLU A 318 -7.12 -14.62 4.99
C GLU A 318 -5.95 -15.61 4.96
N THR A 319 -4.82 -15.22 4.38
CA THR A 319 -3.58 -16.00 4.37
C THR A 319 -3.06 -16.22 5.79
N HIS A 320 -2.98 -15.17 6.61
CA HIS A 320 -2.50 -15.25 7.99
C HIS A 320 -3.34 -16.22 8.82
N VAL A 321 -4.67 -16.15 8.69
CA VAL A 321 -5.59 -17.09 9.35
C VAL A 321 -5.31 -18.52 8.89
N ALA A 322 -5.09 -18.74 7.59
CA ALA A 322 -4.73 -20.06 7.07
C ALA A 322 -3.38 -20.57 7.60
N VAL A 323 -2.38 -19.71 7.78
CA VAL A 323 -1.10 -20.08 8.44
C VAL A 323 -1.36 -20.57 9.86
N GLN A 324 -2.15 -19.83 10.64
CA GLN A 324 -2.48 -20.23 12.01
C GLN A 324 -3.22 -21.56 12.05
N ASP A 325 -4.14 -21.80 11.11
CA ASP A 325 -4.90 -23.03 11.01
C ASP A 325 -3.99 -24.22 10.67
N LEU A 326 -3.13 -24.09 9.67
CA LEU A 326 -2.16 -25.14 9.29
C LEU A 326 -1.22 -25.49 10.45
N HIS A 327 -0.76 -24.50 11.21
CA HIS A 327 0.02 -24.75 12.42
C HIS A 327 -0.73 -25.60 13.46
N ARG A 328 -2.04 -25.41 13.64
CA ARG A 328 -2.85 -26.26 14.55
C ARG A 328 -2.96 -27.69 14.05
N HIS A 329 -2.75 -27.93 12.76
CA HIS A 329 -2.69 -29.25 12.14
C HIS A 329 -1.26 -29.78 11.95
N ASN A 330 -0.27 -29.20 12.65
CA ASN A 330 1.15 -29.59 12.59
C ASN A 330 1.81 -29.41 11.22
N VAL A 331 1.28 -28.53 10.38
CA VAL A 331 1.91 -28.14 9.11
C VAL A 331 2.58 -26.78 9.31
N ASN A 332 3.91 -26.76 9.25
CA ASN A 332 4.73 -25.56 9.48
C ASN A 332 4.84 -24.70 8.21
N ALA A 333 3.71 -24.28 7.65
CA ALA A 333 3.64 -23.54 6.39
C ALA A 333 3.90 -22.04 6.58
N GLY A 334 4.63 -21.45 5.63
CA GLY A 334 4.68 -19.99 5.46
C GLY A 334 3.46 -19.45 4.71
N PRO A 335 3.32 -18.12 4.59
CA PRO A 335 2.19 -17.49 3.90
C PRO A 335 1.88 -18.04 2.50
N CYS A 336 2.89 -18.16 1.62
CA CYS A 336 2.67 -18.65 0.26
C CYS A 336 2.13 -20.08 0.25
N GLY A 337 2.57 -20.90 1.22
CA GLY A 337 2.11 -22.27 1.39
C GLY A 337 0.70 -22.41 1.97
N ALA A 338 0.28 -21.43 2.78
CA ALA A 338 -1.05 -21.39 3.37
C ALA A 338 -2.13 -20.82 2.44
N SER A 339 -1.73 -20.11 1.37
CA SER A 339 -2.63 -19.48 0.40
C SER A 339 -3.69 -20.45 -0.17
N GLY A 340 -3.31 -21.70 -0.44
CA GLY A 340 -4.23 -22.72 -0.95
C GLY A 340 -5.37 -23.04 0.01
N LEU A 341 -5.12 -23.03 1.33
CA LEU A 341 -6.16 -23.22 2.33
C LEU A 341 -7.09 -22.00 2.42
N ALA A 342 -6.54 -20.78 2.35
CA ALA A 342 -7.33 -19.56 2.31
C ALA A 342 -8.29 -19.56 1.09
N ALA A 343 -7.77 -19.92 -0.09
CA ALA A 343 -8.58 -20.08 -1.29
C ALA A 343 -9.64 -21.19 -1.17
N LEU A 344 -9.30 -22.35 -0.59
CA LEU A 344 -10.25 -23.44 -0.39
C LEU A 344 -11.46 -22.99 0.42
N ARG A 345 -11.24 -22.29 1.54
CA ARG A 345 -12.31 -21.78 2.41
C ARG A 345 -13.22 -20.80 1.64
N ARG A 346 -12.61 -19.89 0.88
CA ARG A 346 -13.34 -18.97 0.00
C ARG A 346 -14.21 -19.73 -1.00
N LEU A 347 -13.63 -20.67 -1.74
CA LEU A 347 -14.32 -21.37 -2.83
C LEU A 347 -15.42 -22.31 -2.34
N LEU A 348 -15.30 -22.85 -1.12
CA LEU A 348 -16.39 -23.56 -0.44
C LEU A 348 -17.56 -22.63 -0.10
N ALA A 349 -17.27 -21.42 0.38
CA ALA A 349 -18.30 -20.43 0.69
C ALA A 349 -19.03 -19.93 -0.58
N GLU A 350 -18.30 -19.82 -1.70
CA GLU A 350 -18.86 -19.47 -3.01
C GLU A 350 -19.56 -20.65 -3.71
N GLY A 351 -19.40 -21.89 -3.23
CA GLY A 351 -19.94 -23.09 -3.86
C GLY A 351 -19.19 -23.55 -5.11
N ASN A 352 -18.01 -22.98 -5.37
CA ASN A 352 -17.10 -23.34 -6.46
C ASN A 352 -16.36 -24.66 -6.20
N VAL A 353 -16.15 -25.01 -4.92
CA VAL A 353 -15.75 -26.34 -4.46
C VAL A 353 -16.90 -26.93 -3.67
N LYS A 354 -17.29 -28.18 -3.97
CA LYS A 354 -18.45 -28.82 -3.33
C LYS A 354 -18.05 -29.61 -2.09
N LYS A 355 -18.97 -29.67 -1.12
CA LYS A 355 -18.88 -30.61 0.00
C LYS A 355 -18.76 -32.05 -0.53
N GLY A 356 -17.95 -32.86 0.15
CA GLY A 356 -17.65 -34.23 -0.27
C GLY A 356 -16.61 -34.36 -1.40
N GLU A 357 -16.06 -33.27 -1.93
CA GLU A 357 -14.86 -33.35 -2.78
C GLU A 357 -13.62 -33.71 -1.98
N ALA A 358 -12.58 -34.18 -2.68
CA ALA A 358 -11.27 -34.45 -2.11
C ALA A 358 -10.24 -33.51 -2.74
N VAL A 359 -9.52 -32.77 -1.91
CA VAL A 359 -8.68 -31.64 -2.34
C VAL A 359 -7.23 -31.87 -1.95
N VAL A 360 -6.29 -31.56 -2.85
CA VAL A 360 -4.86 -31.45 -2.55
C VAL A 360 -4.44 -29.98 -2.55
N LEU A 361 -3.74 -29.56 -1.50
CA LEU A 361 -3.07 -28.27 -1.39
C LEU A 361 -1.57 -28.44 -1.61
N ILE A 362 -0.92 -27.47 -2.25
CA ILE A 362 0.54 -27.43 -2.39
C ILE A 362 1.13 -26.44 -1.38
N ASN A 363 1.78 -26.95 -0.33
CA ASN A 363 2.54 -26.10 0.59
C ASN A 363 3.92 -25.83 -0.02
N THR A 364 4.21 -24.58 -0.35
CA THR A 364 5.41 -24.20 -1.08
C THR A 364 6.59 -23.80 -0.18
N GLU A 365 6.35 -23.51 1.10
CA GLU A 365 7.39 -22.97 1.96
C GLU A 365 7.19 -23.31 3.44
N ALA A 366 8.30 -23.30 4.18
CA ALA A 366 8.28 -23.37 5.64
C ALA A 366 7.86 -22.02 6.26
N ALA A 367 7.43 -22.07 7.52
CA ALA A 367 7.10 -20.88 8.30
C ALA A 367 8.29 -19.90 8.39
N ARG A 368 7.96 -18.62 8.33
CA ARG A 368 8.91 -17.50 8.49
C ARG A 368 8.24 -16.33 9.22
N PRO A 369 9.01 -15.40 9.80
CA PRO A 369 8.46 -14.17 10.35
C PRO A 369 7.85 -13.27 9.26
N TYR A 370 6.78 -12.56 9.62
CA TYR A 370 6.11 -11.51 8.84
C TYR A 370 5.26 -10.64 9.77
N ASP A 371 4.93 -9.42 9.35
CA ASP A 371 4.02 -8.54 10.08
C ASP A 371 2.58 -9.05 9.98
N ILE A 372 1.86 -9.05 11.11
CA ILE A 372 0.46 -9.53 11.14
C ILE A 372 -0.40 -8.54 10.35
N PRO A 373 -1.04 -8.98 9.24
CA PRO A 373 -1.88 -8.12 8.43
C PRO A 373 -3.19 -7.78 9.14
N LEU A 374 -3.80 -6.67 8.74
CA LEU A 374 -5.13 -6.26 9.18
C LEU A 374 -6.22 -6.85 8.27
N GLY A 375 -7.39 -7.14 8.83
CA GLY A 375 -8.53 -7.61 8.05
C GLY A 375 -9.13 -6.50 7.19
N VAL A 376 -9.29 -6.76 5.89
CA VAL A 376 -9.74 -5.77 4.88
C VAL A 376 -11.15 -6.02 4.32
N SER A 377 -11.85 -7.03 4.83
CA SER A 377 -13.16 -7.47 4.33
C SER A 377 -14.33 -6.60 4.78
N ASN A 378 -14.09 -5.53 5.54
CA ASN A 378 -15.14 -4.72 6.12
C ASN A 378 -15.63 -3.61 5.18
N ASP A 379 -16.93 -3.55 4.95
CA ASP A 379 -17.60 -2.56 4.10
C ASP A 379 -18.45 -1.56 4.88
N ASP A 380 -18.71 -1.81 6.18
CA ASP A 380 -19.53 -0.91 6.99
C ASP A 380 -18.72 0.31 7.40
N VAL A 381 -19.23 1.51 7.13
CA VAL A 381 -18.51 2.77 7.34
C VAL A 381 -18.10 3.00 8.81
N THR A 382 -18.93 2.55 9.76
CA THR A 382 -18.65 2.66 11.21
C THR A 382 -17.44 1.81 11.57
N ASP A 383 -17.46 0.61 11.02
CA ASP A 383 -16.63 -0.52 11.36
C ASP A 383 -15.25 -0.35 10.68
N LEU A 384 -15.23 0.23 9.48
CA LEU A 384 -14.06 0.76 8.79
C LEU A 384 -13.45 1.96 9.52
N THR A 385 -14.27 2.88 10.06
CA THR A 385 -13.78 4.00 10.89
C THR A 385 -13.00 3.48 12.10
N GLN A 386 -13.56 2.50 12.83
CA GLN A 386 -12.86 1.89 13.98
C GLN A 386 -11.53 1.24 13.56
N GLN A 387 -11.46 0.64 12.37
CA GLN A 387 -10.22 0.05 11.85
C GLN A 387 -9.17 1.12 11.53
N LEU A 388 -9.53 2.19 10.84
CA LEU A 388 -8.59 3.29 10.52
C LEU A 388 -8.03 3.96 11.80
N VAL A 389 -8.87 4.15 12.83
CA VAL A 389 -8.45 4.74 14.11
C VAL A 389 -7.42 3.87 14.83
N ARG A 390 -7.54 2.54 14.72
CA ARG A 390 -6.60 1.59 15.35
C ARG A 390 -5.22 1.56 14.69
N ILE A 391 -5.06 2.20 13.54
CA ILE A 391 -3.78 2.32 12.85
C ILE A 391 -3.14 3.64 13.26
N ASP A 392 -1.99 3.55 13.93
CA ASP A 392 -1.16 4.73 14.20
C ASP A 392 -0.63 5.30 12.88
N SER A 393 -1.03 6.53 12.59
CA SER A 393 -0.60 7.32 11.45
C SER A 393 -0.19 8.73 11.89
N SER A 394 0.29 8.86 13.13
CA SER A 394 0.74 10.14 13.64
C SER A 394 1.92 10.69 12.80
N SER A 395 1.87 12.00 12.54
CA SER A 395 2.84 12.68 11.69
C SER A 395 4.24 12.72 12.37
N PRO A 396 5.30 12.24 11.71
CA PRO A 396 6.66 12.23 12.26
C PRO A 396 7.22 13.64 12.53
N THR A 397 6.74 14.67 11.82
CA THR A 397 7.25 16.05 11.96
C THR A 397 6.62 16.79 13.14
N LEU A 398 5.45 16.34 13.60
CA LEU A 398 4.71 16.93 14.72
C LEU A 398 4.97 16.21 16.05
N ASP A 399 5.53 15.00 16.00
CA ASP A 399 5.84 14.22 17.18
C ASP A 399 7.19 14.61 17.80
N THR A 400 7.13 15.17 19.01
CA THR A 400 8.33 15.53 19.79
C THR A 400 9.06 14.32 20.38
N THR A 401 8.45 13.13 20.38
CA THR A 401 9.07 11.91 20.92
C THR A 401 9.91 11.14 19.90
N GLY A 402 9.72 11.41 18.60
CA GLY A 402 10.39 10.71 17.49
C GLY A 402 9.94 9.26 17.31
N SER A 403 8.75 8.89 17.81
CA SER A 403 8.18 7.54 17.75
C SER A 403 7.02 7.39 16.76
N ALA A 404 6.48 8.50 16.26
CA ALA A 404 5.44 8.53 15.26
C ALA A 404 5.84 7.73 13.99
N PRO A 405 5.02 6.74 13.56
CA PRO A 405 5.38 5.83 12.49
C PRO A 405 5.14 6.39 11.08
N GLY A 406 4.44 7.52 10.94
CA GLY A 406 4.00 8.05 9.65
C GLY A 406 2.88 7.24 9.00
N GLU A 407 2.63 7.50 7.72
CA GLU A 407 1.41 7.11 7.03
C GLU A 407 1.48 5.73 6.36
N ALA A 408 2.68 5.11 6.31
CA ALA A 408 2.92 3.89 5.55
C ALA A 408 1.95 2.74 5.91
N LYS A 409 1.64 2.52 7.20
CA LYS A 409 0.75 1.45 7.64
C LYS A 409 -0.70 1.69 7.24
N ILE A 410 -1.19 2.92 7.38
CA ILE A 410 -2.59 3.26 7.04
C ILE A 410 -2.77 3.29 5.52
N ALA A 411 -1.78 3.80 4.77
CA ALA A 411 -1.78 3.75 3.31
C ALA A 411 -1.77 2.31 2.79
N ALA A 412 -0.95 1.42 3.37
CA ALA A 412 -0.93 0.01 3.02
C ALA A 412 -2.30 -0.66 3.29
N PHE A 413 -2.94 -0.36 4.42
CA PHE A 413 -4.28 -0.87 4.72
C PHE A 413 -5.32 -0.41 3.68
N ILE A 414 -5.35 0.89 3.35
CA ILE A 414 -6.29 1.45 2.36
C ILE A 414 -6.04 0.83 0.99
N ALA A 415 -4.79 0.69 0.56
CA ALA A 415 -4.46 0.03 -0.70
C ALA A 415 -4.92 -1.44 -0.71
N GLN A 416 -4.63 -2.21 0.34
CA GLN A 416 -5.10 -3.60 0.45
C GLN A 416 -6.63 -3.69 0.44
N TRP A 417 -7.32 -2.74 1.09
CA TRP A 417 -8.78 -2.65 1.06
C TRP A 417 -9.32 -2.42 -0.35
N LEU A 418 -8.71 -1.53 -1.14
CA LEU A 418 -9.08 -1.30 -2.54
C LEU A 418 -8.78 -2.54 -3.41
N HIS A 419 -7.61 -3.16 -3.24
CA HIS A 419 -7.20 -4.36 -3.98
C HIS A 419 -8.11 -5.56 -3.74
N HIS A 420 -8.56 -5.74 -2.49
CA HIS A 420 -9.52 -6.79 -2.11
C HIS A 420 -10.82 -6.71 -2.91
N ARG A 421 -11.21 -5.49 -3.31
CA ARG A 421 -12.40 -5.20 -4.14
C ARG A 421 -12.09 -5.20 -5.64
N GLY A 422 -10.82 -5.20 -6.04
CA GLY A 422 -10.42 -5.06 -7.43
C GLY A 422 -10.56 -3.63 -7.97
N ILE A 423 -10.52 -2.63 -7.07
CA ILE A 423 -10.54 -1.21 -7.45
C ILE A 423 -9.13 -0.81 -7.94
N GLU A 424 -9.07 -0.02 -9.02
CA GLU A 424 -7.81 0.51 -9.55
C GLU A 424 -7.12 1.35 -8.47
N THR A 425 -5.86 1.03 -8.17
CA THR A 425 -5.14 1.58 -7.02
C THR A 425 -3.74 2.02 -7.42
N HIS A 426 -3.34 3.20 -6.94
CA HIS A 426 -2.01 3.78 -7.15
C HIS A 426 -1.45 4.30 -5.83
N ILE A 427 -0.14 4.18 -5.64
CA ILE A 427 0.57 4.80 -4.52
C ILE A 427 1.40 5.96 -5.07
N VAL A 428 1.30 7.11 -4.41
CA VAL A 428 2.07 8.31 -4.73
C VAL A 428 2.91 8.66 -3.50
N GLU A 429 4.23 8.56 -3.63
CA GLU A 429 5.17 8.81 -2.53
C GLU A 429 6.31 9.69 -3.02
N SER A 430 6.16 11.01 -2.88
CA SER A 430 7.20 11.98 -3.21
C SER A 430 8.23 12.14 -2.07
N THR A 431 7.84 11.79 -0.85
CA THR A 431 8.66 11.85 0.36
C THR A 431 8.70 10.47 0.98
N PRO A 432 9.90 9.85 1.16
CA PRO A 432 10.01 8.51 1.72
C PRO A 432 9.35 8.38 3.09
N GLY A 433 8.57 7.31 3.28
CA GLY A 433 7.80 7.03 4.49
C GLY A 433 6.42 7.70 4.54
N ARG A 434 6.05 8.49 3.50
CA ARG A 434 4.82 9.30 3.48
C ARG A 434 3.95 9.06 2.25
N PRO A 435 3.52 7.81 2.02
CA PRO A 435 2.73 7.46 0.85
C PRO A 435 1.29 7.97 0.94
N SER A 436 0.79 8.48 -0.18
CA SER A 436 -0.63 8.71 -0.44
C SER A 436 -1.19 7.58 -1.30
N VAL A 437 -2.49 7.28 -1.16
CA VAL A 437 -3.20 6.26 -1.95
C VAL A 437 -4.23 6.92 -2.85
N VAL A 438 -4.25 6.55 -4.13
CA VAL A 438 -5.29 6.95 -5.08
C VAL A 438 -6.08 5.72 -5.52
N GLY A 439 -7.39 5.73 -5.26
CA GLY A 439 -8.33 4.71 -5.72
C GLY A 439 -9.23 5.26 -6.83
N VAL A 440 -9.44 4.51 -7.92
CA VAL A 440 -10.22 5.00 -9.06
C VAL A 440 -11.33 4.02 -9.45
N VAL A 441 -12.55 4.54 -9.54
CA VAL A 441 -13.67 3.88 -10.21
C VAL A 441 -13.92 4.61 -11.52
N ARG A 442 -13.68 3.91 -12.63
CA ARG A 442 -13.85 4.48 -13.98
C ARG A 442 -15.33 4.62 -14.33
N GLY A 443 -15.70 5.79 -14.80
CA GLY A 443 -17.04 6.08 -15.30
C GLY A 443 -17.32 5.40 -16.65
N THR A 444 -18.60 5.29 -16.98
CA THR A 444 -19.06 4.75 -18.27
C THR A 444 -19.10 5.79 -19.39
N ASP A 445 -19.09 7.08 -19.05
CA ASP A 445 -19.09 8.21 -19.98
C ASP A 445 -17.83 9.07 -19.79
N PRO A 446 -16.91 9.12 -20.77
CA PRO A 446 -15.67 9.90 -20.66
C PRO A 446 -15.89 11.42 -20.63
N HIS A 447 -17.10 11.91 -20.94
CA HIS A 447 -17.47 13.32 -20.88
C HIS A 447 -18.24 13.70 -19.61
N ALA A 448 -18.65 12.72 -18.80
CA ALA A 448 -19.29 12.97 -17.53
C ALA A 448 -18.31 13.55 -16.51
N LYS A 449 -18.87 14.29 -15.54
CA LYS A 449 -18.09 15.00 -14.52
C LYS A 449 -17.35 14.05 -13.60
N LYS A 450 -16.04 14.27 -13.44
CA LYS A 450 -15.19 13.53 -12.52
C LYS A 450 -15.25 14.15 -11.13
N VAL A 451 -15.34 13.34 -10.08
CA VAL A 451 -15.35 13.84 -8.70
C VAL A 451 -14.22 13.22 -7.89
N MET A 452 -13.47 14.08 -7.20
CA MET A 452 -12.44 13.68 -6.25
C MET A 452 -13.00 13.68 -4.82
N LEU A 453 -12.66 12.66 -4.05
CA LEU A 453 -12.94 12.55 -2.62
C LEU A 453 -11.58 12.60 -1.90
N ASN A 454 -11.20 13.77 -1.39
CA ASN A 454 -9.85 14.01 -0.86
C ASN A 454 -9.87 14.10 0.67
N GLY A 455 -9.19 13.17 1.34
CA GLY A 455 -9.09 13.18 2.80
C GLY A 455 -7.71 12.74 3.27
N HIS A 456 -7.20 13.42 4.31
CA HIS A 456 -5.90 13.11 4.86
C HIS A 456 -5.95 11.90 5.80
N ILE A 457 -4.83 11.18 5.90
CA ILE A 457 -4.73 9.93 6.68
C ILE A 457 -3.74 10.02 7.83
N ASP A 458 -2.93 11.08 7.87
CA ASP A 458 -2.09 11.42 9.01
C ASP A 458 -2.90 12.04 10.15
N THR A 459 -2.30 12.11 11.33
CA THR A 459 -2.89 12.74 12.52
C THR A 459 -1.82 13.48 13.31
N VAL A 460 -2.21 14.45 14.15
CA VAL A 460 -1.30 15.00 15.17
C VAL A 460 -0.78 13.93 16.15
N ALA A 461 0.29 14.27 16.87
CA ALA A 461 0.95 13.37 17.81
C ALA A 461 0.00 12.76 18.88
N LEU A 462 0.22 11.49 19.22
CA LEU A 462 -0.58 10.76 20.21
C LEU A 462 -0.32 11.19 21.65
N SER A 463 0.82 11.84 21.92
CA SER A 463 1.28 12.20 23.26
C SER A 463 0.38 13.21 23.99
N THR A 464 -0.47 13.92 23.25
CA THR A 464 -1.44 14.89 23.78
C THR A 464 -2.80 14.25 24.11
N TYR A 465 -3.03 13.02 23.66
CA TYR A 465 -4.28 12.30 23.89
C TYR A 465 -4.31 11.66 25.29
N GLY A 466 -5.52 11.38 25.77
CA GLY A 466 -5.78 10.60 26.97
C GLY A 466 -5.34 9.14 26.83
N PRO A 467 -5.77 8.26 27.75
CA PRO A 467 -5.45 6.84 27.63
C PRO A 467 -6.04 6.25 26.34
N SER A 468 -5.30 5.36 25.68
CA SER A 468 -5.75 4.60 24.51
C SER A 468 -6.13 5.44 23.27
N PRO A 469 -5.21 6.26 22.71
CA PRO A 469 -5.46 7.07 21.52
C PRO A 469 -5.93 6.29 20.29
N LEU A 470 -5.63 5.00 20.21
CA LEU A 470 -5.92 4.15 19.05
C LEU A 470 -7.00 3.12 19.35
N SER A 471 -7.91 3.39 20.30
CA SER A 471 -8.92 2.40 20.72
C SER A 471 -9.89 2.04 19.59
N GLY A 472 -10.43 3.06 18.92
CA GLY A 472 -11.55 2.89 17.99
C GLY A 472 -12.76 2.31 18.70
N ASP A 473 -12.97 2.61 19.99
CA ASP A 473 -14.06 2.03 20.78
C ASP A 473 -15.38 2.70 20.44
N LEU A 474 -16.44 1.89 20.23
CA LEU A 474 -17.81 2.35 20.04
C LEU A 474 -18.56 2.35 21.38
N VAL A 475 -18.88 3.54 21.89
CA VAL A 475 -19.59 3.74 23.17
C VAL A 475 -20.71 4.75 22.97
N ASP A 476 -21.95 4.36 23.30
CA ASP A 476 -23.14 5.22 23.25
C ASP A 476 -23.32 5.96 21.91
N GLY A 477 -23.08 5.26 20.79
CA GLY A 477 -23.23 5.83 19.44
C GLY A 477 -22.07 6.73 18.99
N LYS A 478 -20.95 6.72 19.73
CA LYS A 478 -19.75 7.50 19.42
C LYS A 478 -18.53 6.60 19.28
N ILE A 479 -17.64 6.92 18.35
CA ILE A 479 -16.34 6.26 18.21
C ILE A 479 -15.26 7.18 18.78
N TYR A 480 -14.35 6.63 19.60
CA TYR A 480 -13.26 7.36 20.24
C TYR A 480 -11.90 7.01 19.66
N GLY A 481 -11.00 8.00 19.63
CA GLY A 481 -9.59 7.83 19.28
C GLY A 481 -9.03 9.03 18.51
N ARG A 482 -7.71 9.17 18.48
CA ARG A 482 -7.02 10.24 17.75
C ARG A 482 -7.31 10.13 16.25
N GLY A 483 -7.71 11.27 15.68
CA GLY A 483 -8.02 11.44 14.28
C GLY A 483 -9.28 10.74 13.84
N VAL A 484 -10.10 10.24 14.78
CA VAL A 484 -11.41 9.66 14.45
C VAL A 484 -12.31 10.71 13.80
N LEU A 485 -12.30 11.93 14.33
CA LEU A 485 -13.01 13.08 13.82
C LEU A 485 -12.18 13.80 12.75
N ASP A 486 -10.86 13.84 12.92
CA ASP A 486 -9.90 14.61 12.12
C ASP A 486 -8.81 13.73 11.45
N MET A 487 -9.06 13.13 10.28
CA MET A 487 -10.35 13.07 9.60
C MET A 487 -10.76 11.64 9.17
N LYS A 488 -10.31 10.62 9.90
CA LYS A 488 -10.43 9.20 9.51
C LYS A 488 -11.88 8.73 9.30
N ALA A 489 -12.85 9.26 10.03
CA ALA A 489 -14.27 8.97 9.76
C ALA A 489 -14.73 9.53 8.40
N GLY A 490 -14.23 10.70 8.02
CA GLY A 490 -14.46 11.29 6.68
C GLY A 490 -13.81 10.45 5.58
N VAL A 491 -12.59 9.96 5.80
CA VAL A 491 -11.90 9.03 4.88
C VAL A 491 -12.66 7.72 4.74
N ALA A 492 -13.17 7.15 5.84
CA ALA A 492 -14.01 5.95 5.77
C ALA A 492 -15.27 6.18 4.91
N ALA A 493 -15.96 7.31 5.10
CA ALA A 493 -17.12 7.67 4.28
C ALA A 493 -16.77 7.86 2.80
N ALA A 494 -15.60 8.43 2.49
CA ALA A 494 -15.10 8.53 1.12
C ALA A 494 -14.78 7.16 0.49
N MET A 495 -14.17 6.25 1.26
CA MET A 495 -13.89 4.88 0.82
C MET A 495 -15.17 4.09 0.52
N THR A 496 -16.18 4.16 1.39
CA THR A 496 -17.45 3.46 1.17
C THR A 496 -18.28 4.10 0.05
N THR A 497 -18.19 5.42 -0.15
CA THR A 497 -18.77 6.11 -1.31
C THR A 497 -18.14 5.62 -2.61
N LEU A 498 -16.81 5.52 -2.67
CA LEU A 498 -16.10 4.94 -3.83
C LEU A 498 -16.58 3.52 -4.12
N LEU A 499 -16.71 2.68 -3.08
CA LEU A 499 -17.21 1.32 -3.22
C LEU A 499 -18.65 1.26 -3.73
N HIS A 500 -19.53 2.15 -3.27
CA HIS A 500 -20.89 2.21 -3.80
C HIS A 500 -20.90 2.34 -5.32
N PHE A 501 -20.11 3.28 -5.86
CA PHE A 501 -19.99 3.50 -7.30
C PHE A 501 -19.27 2.35 -8.02
N HIS A 502 -18.33 1.66 -7.37
CA HIS A 502 -17.73 0.44 -7.92
C HIS A 502 -18.78 -0.65 -8.15
N GLN A 503 -19.74 -0.81 -7.23
CA GLN A 503 -20.77 -1.84 -7.28
C GLN A 503 -21.95 -1.49 -8.19
N HIS A 504 -22.34 -0.21 -8.26
CA HIS A 504 -23.55 0.22 -8.96
C HIS A 504 -23.25 0.94 -10.29
N GLY A 505 -21.98 1.18 -10.59
CA GLY A 505 -21.53 1.95 -11.73
C GLY A 505 -21.57 3.46 -11.48
N SER A 506 -20.77 4.18 -12.26
CA SER A 506 -20.70 5.65 -12.25
C SER A 506 -20.76 6.20 -13.67
N LYS A 507 -21.26 7.42 -13.85
CA LYS A 507 -21.20 8.08 -15.17
C LYS A 507 -19.80 8.60 -15.43
N GLY A 508 -19.26 9.40 -14.52
CA GLY A 508 -17.88 9.92 -14.58
C GLY A 508 -16.94 9.20 -13.61
N ASP A 509 -15.64 9.48 -13.70
CA ASP A 509 -14.66 8.88 -12.79
C ASP A 509 -14.86 9.37 -11.35
N ILE A 510 -14.80 8.44 -10.39
CA ILE A 510 -14.73 8.76 -8.95
C ILE A 510 -13.31 8.45 -8.50
N ILE A 511 -12.66 9.44 -7.89
CA ILE A 511 -11.25 9.37 -7.52
C ILE A 511 -11.16 9.60 -6.01
N LEU A 512 -10.80 8.56 -5.25
CA LEU A 512 -10.42 8.70 -3.84
C LEU A 512 -8.95 9.10 -3.77
N THR A 513 -8.64 10.15 -3.01
CA THR A 513 -7.27 10.54 -2.69
C THR A 513 -7.09 10.55 -1.17
N ALA A 514 -6.49 9.50 -0.65
CA ALA A 514 -6.16 9.33 0.76
C ALA A 514 -4.72 9.81 0.98
N VAL A 515 -4.56 11.05 1.45
CA VAL A 515 -3.30 11.81 1.34
C VAL A 515 -2.54 11.88 2.65
N ALA A 516 -1.21 11.87 2.57
CA ALA A 516 -0.34 12.11 3.71
C ALA A 516 -0.13 13.60 3.98
N ASP A 517 0.25 13.92 5.22
CA ASP A 517 0.83 15.20 5.65
C ASP A 517 -0.05 16.44 5.74
N GLU A 518 -1.37 16.34 5.80
CA GLU A 518 -2.19 17.55 5.89
C GLU A 518 -1.86 18.36 7.16
N GLU A 519 -1.58 17.65 8.27
CA GLU A 519 -1.41 18.23 9.61
C GLU A 519 -0.14 19.11 9.76
N ASP A 520 0.79 19.07 8.79
CA ASP A 520 1.99 19.90 8.75
C ASP A 520 2.11 20.68 7.44
N ARG A 521 2.34 20.02 6.30
CA ARG A 521 2.65 20.70 5.03
C ARG A 521 1.86 20.26 3.81
N SER A 522 0.87 19.40 3.91
CA SER A 522 0.07 18.91 2.78
C SER A 522 0.90 18.38 1.61
N LEU A 523 2.02 17.70 1.90
CA LEU A 523 2.89 17.13 0.86
C LEU A 523 2.14 16.08 0.03
N GLY A 524 1.20 15.33 0.61
CA GLY A 524 0.42 14.31 -0.08
C GLY A 524 -0.49 14.88 -1.17
N THR A 525 -1.28 15.91 -0.86
CA THR A 525 -2.13 16.60 -1.85
C THR A 525 -1.30 17.27 -2.94
N SER A 526 -0.17 17.87 -2.57
CA SER A 526 0.77 18.45 -3.54
C SER A 526 1.34 17.38 -4.50
N ALA A 527 1.63 16.18 -3.97
CA ALA A 527 2.20 15.08 -4.74
C ALA A 527 1.19 14.48 -5.73
N ILE A 528 -0.07 14.28 -5.33
CA ILE A 528 -1.10 13.75 -6.25
C ILE A 528 -1.38 14.72 -7.40
N LEU A 529 -1.41 16.03 -7.14
CA LEU A 529 -1.59 17.06 -8.17
C LEU A 529 -0.41 17.07 -9.14
N SER A 530 0.81 16.97 -8.59
CA SER A 530 2.03 16.88 -9.39
C SER A 530 2.10 15.60 -10.24
N ALA A 531 1.52 14.50 -9.76
CA ALA A 531 1.36 13.25 -10.51
C ALA A 531 0.26 13.32 -11.59
N GLY A 532 -0.50 14.41 -11.68
CA GLY A 532 -1.49 14.66 -12.71
C GLY A 532 -2.91 14.22 -12.36
N TRP A 533 -3.19 13.86 -11.10
CA TRP A 533 -4.55 13.56 -10.66
C TRP A 533 -5.40 14.82 -10.62
N THR A 534 -6.56 14.80 -11.29
CA THR A 534 -7.46 15.96 -11.41
C THR A 534 -8.92 15.51 -11.56
N ALA A 535 -9.86 16.41 -11.25
CA ALA A 535 -11.30 16.18 -11.32
C ALA A 535 -12.05 17.48 -11.67
N ASP A 536 -13.34 17.38 -12.01
CA ASP A 536 -14.19 18.55 -12.25
C ASP A 536 -14.67 19.21 -10.95
N ALA A 537 -14.61 18.48 -9.83
CA ALA A 537 -14.89 18.98 -8.49
C ALA A 537 -14.32 18.04 -7.41
N ALA A 538 -14.17 18.52 -6.18
CA ALA A 538 -13.70 17.73 -5.04
C ALA A 538 -14.54 17.93 -3.76
N ILE A 539 -14.73 16.85 -3.00
CA ILE A 539 -15.28 16.87 -1.64
C ILE A 539 -14.16 16.55 -0.66
N ILE A 540 -14.01 17.39 0.36
CA ILE A 540 -13.04 17.24 1.45
C ILE A 540 -13.83 16.94 2.74
N PRO A 541 -13.85 15.69 3.25
CA PRO A 541 -14.77 15.29 4.30
C PRO A 541 -14.33 15.61 5.74
N GLU A 542 -13.82 16.83 5.94
CA GLU A 542 -13.35 17.37 7.23
C GLU A 542 -14.50 17.57 8.23
N PRO A 543 -14.23 17.65 9.55
CA PRO A 543 -15.27 17.66 10.58
C PRO A 543 -16.00 19.00 10.68
N THR A 544 -16.92 19.25 9.75
CA THR A 544 -17.69 20.49 9.65
C THR A 544 -19.00 20.46 10.43
N SER A 545 -19.23 19.45 11.27
CA SER A 545 -20.48 19.28 12.02
C SER A 545 -21.71 19.30 11.13
N LEU A 546 -21.64 18.61 9.97
CA LEU A 546 -22.71 18.56 8.95
C LEU A 546 -23.08 19.92 8.35
N THR A 547 -22.15 20.89 8.38
CA THR A 547 -22.30 22.19 7.71
C THR A 547 -21.53 22.18 6.39
N LEU A 548 -22.13 22.70 5.32
CA LEU A 548 -21.48 22.79 4.02
C LEU A 548 -20.59 24.03 3.97
N HIS A 549 -19.28 23.84 3.74
CA HIS A 549 -18.36 24.94 3.53
C HIS A 549 -17.88 24.99 2.08
N HIS A 550 -17.90 26.18 1.49
CA HIS A 550 -17.46 26.42 0.11
C HIS A 550 -16.28 27.41 0.03
N ALA A 551 -15.81 27.89 1.18
CA ALA A 551 -14.73 28.84 1.32
C ALA A 551 -14.03 28.63 2.66
N HIS A 552 -12.73 28.90 2.73
CA HIS A 552 -12.01 28.93 4.00
C HIS A 552 -10.82 29.87 3.97
N LYS A 553 -10.35 30.29 5.14
CA LYS A 553 -9.20 31.19 5.26
C LYS A 553 -7.90 30.47 4.86
N GLY A 554 -6.95 31.26 4.37
CA GLY A 554 -5.56 30.86 4.18
C GLY A 554 -4.75 31.13 5.45
N PHE A 555 -3.45 30.90 5.38
CA PHE A 555 -2.53 31.39 6.40
C PHE A 555 -1.14 31.72 5.86
N VAL A 556 -0.44 32.61 6.56
CA VAL A 556 0.96 32.96 6.29
C VAL A 556 1.70 33.06 7.62
N TRP A 557 2.83 32.38 7.73
CA TRP A 557 3.77 32.52 8.83
C TRP A 557 4.89 33.47 8.43
N VAL A 558 5.09 34.52 9.21
CA VAL A 558 6.13 35.53 8.99
C VAL A 558 7.05 35.62 10.19
N GLU A 559 8.35 35.68 9.95
CA GLU A 559 9.38 35.89 10.97
C GLU A 559 10.02 37.27 10.82
N VAL A 560 10.28 37.90 11.96
CA VAL A 560 11.00 39.17 12.06
C VAL A 560 12.02 39.11 13.18
N THR A 561 13.27 39.48 12.87
CA THR A 561 14.36 39.54 13.86
C THR A 561 14.79 40.98 14.08
N ILE A 562 14.65 41.44 15.32
CA ILE A 562 15.17 42.73 15.79
C ILE A 562 16.59 42.50 16.32
N LEU A 563 17.52 43.40 15.96
CA LEU A 563 18.94 43.30 16.26
C LEU A 563 19.33 44.31 17.34
N GLY A 564 20.20 43.85 18.22
CA GLY A 564 20.86 44.62 19.26
C GLY A 564 22.37 44.44 19.20
N VAL A 565 23.05 44.75 20.30
CA VAL A 565 24.49 44.62 20.45
C VAL A 565 24.73 43.97 21.80
N ALA A 566 25.34 42.78 21.80
CA ALA A 566 25.71 42.10 23.03
C ALA A 566 26.75 42.92 23.80
N ALA A 567 26.51 43.09 25.09
CA ALA A 567 27.42 43.71 26.03
C ALA A 567 27.18 43.12 27.42
N HIS A 568 28.17 43.23 28.30
CA HIS A 568 27.98 42.87 29.70
C HIS A 568 26.87 43.76 30.32
N GLY A 569 26.01 43.22 31.17
CA GLY A 569 24.83 43.91 31.71
C GLY A 569 25.16 45.17 32.53
N SER A 570 26.42 45.35 32.93
CA SER A 570 26.90 46.58 33.59
C SER A 570 27.39 47.66 32.62
N ASP A 571 27.58 47.35 31.34
CA ASP A 571 28.06 48.27 30.31
C ASP A 571 26.90 48.74 29.42
N ALA A 572 26.07 49.61 30.01
CA ALA A 572 24.93 50.24 29.33
C ALA A 572 25.33 51.18 28.18
N THR A 573 26.63 51.47 28.00
CA THR A 573 27.09 52.41 26.97
C THR A 573 27.38 51.75 25.62
N THR A 574 27.65 50.44 25.62
CA THR A 574 27.98 49.67 24.41
C THR A 574 26.87 48.70 24.00
N GLY A 575 26.00 48.30 24.94
CA GLY A 575 24.89 47.39 24.70
C GLY A 575 23.68 48.04 24.04
N VAL A 576 23.02 47.30 23.15
CA VAL A 576 21.72 47.66 22.56
C VAL A 576 20.78 46.48 22.80
N ASP A 577 19.71 46.71 23.55
CA ASP A 577 18.80 45.65 24.00
C ASP A 577 17.77 45.32 22.92
N ALA A 578 17.99 44.22 22.18
CA ALA A 578 17.06 43.79 21.14
C ALA A 578 15.65 43.49 21.68
N ILE A 579 15.52 42.95 22.90
CA ILE A 579 14.22 42.59 23.49
C ILE A 579 13.41 43.86 23.79
N MET A 580 14.07 44.88 24.37
CA MET A 580 13.41 46.16 24.62
C MET A 580 12.96 46.82 23.32
N TYR A 581 13.78 46.78 22.26
CA TYR A 581 13.40 47.31 20.95
C TYR A 581 12.25 46.55 20.28
N THR A 582 12.12 45.25 20.53
CA THR A 582 10.96 44.47 20.07
C THR A 582 9.64 45.02 20.60
N SER A 583 9.61 45.69 21.76
CA SER A 583 8.38 46.29 22.29
C SER A 583 7.77 47.37 21.38
N SER A 584 8.62 48.18 20.73
CA SER A 584 8.20 49.19 19.74
C SER A 584 7.60 48.53 18.51
N PHE A 585 8.23 47.45 18.03
CA PHE A 585 7.72 46.68 16.90
C PHE A 585 6.38 46.01 17.21
N LEU A 586 6.25 45.33 18.36
CA LEU A 586 4.98 44.71 18.77
C LEU A 586 3.85 45.73 18.94
N SER A 587 4.17 46.94 19.41
CA SER A 587 3.20 48.04 19.51
C SER A 587 2.71 48.49 18.14
N ALA A 588 3.61 48.64 17.17
CA ALA A 588 3.23 48.99 15.80
C ALA A 588 2.41 47.87 15.13
N ILE A 589 2.80 46.61 15.32
CA ILE A 589 2.09 45.43 14.81
C ILE A 589 0.69 45.30 15.42
N LYS A 590 0.50 45.65 16.70
CA LYS A 590 -0.82 45.69 17.32
C LYS A 590 -1.76 46.68 16.63
N CYS A 591 -1.25 47.85 16.21
CA CYS A 591 -2.02 48.82 15.43
C CYS A 591 -2.26 48.36 13.98
N TYR A 592 -1.32 47.63 13.38
CA TYR A 592 -1.53 47.01 12.07
C TYR A 592 -2.67 45.98 12.12
N ALA A 593 -2.69 45.12 13.13
CA ALA A 593 -3.69 44.07 13.32
C ALA A 593 -5.14 44.60 13.40
N THR A 594 -5.36 45.84 13.85
CA THR A 594 -6.72 46.42 13.90
C THR A 594 -7.27 46.78 12.52
N ASN A 595 -6.40 47.00 11.54
CA ASN A 595 -6.72 47.47 10.20
C ASN A 595 -6.60 46.37 9.12
N LEU A 596 -6.56 45.10 9.54
CA LEU A 596 -6.57 43.98 8.61
C LEU A 596 -7.87 43.97 7.77
N PRO A 597 -7.78 43.62 6.48
CA PRO A 597 -8.91 43.62 5.56
C PRO A 597 -9.98 42.59 5.94
N GLU A 598 -11.16 42.79 5.36
CA GLU A 598 -12.34 41.97 5.54
C GLU A 598 -12.86 41.52 4.18
N ASP A 599 -13.17 40.24 4.08
CA ASP A 599 -13.78 39.60 2.92
C ASP A 599 -15.26 39.34 3.18
N GLU A 600 -16.08 39.44 2.15
CA GLU A 600 -17.55 39.32 2.26
C GLU A 600 -17.98 37.94 2.77
N VAL A 601 -17.23 36.88 2.45
CA VAL A 601 -17.57 35.49 2.79
C VAL A 601 -16.72 34.98 3.96
N LEU A 602 -15.42 35.22 3.94
CA LEU A 602 -14.47 34.76 4.98
C LEU A 602 -14.44 35.65 6.23
N GLY A 603 -15.04 36.84 6.16
CA GLY A 603 -15.01 37.85 7.20
C GLY A 603 -13.63 38.48 7.39
N LYS A 604 -13.37 39.04 8.57
CA LYS A 604 -12.12 39.78 8.84
C LYS A 604 -10.89 38.87 8.93
N SER A 605 -9.80 39.25 8.28
CA SER A 605 -8.48 38.65 8.48
C SER A 605 -8.00 38.87 9.92
N THR A 606 -7.27 37.90 10.47
CA THR A 606 -6.73 37.97 11.83
C THR A 606 -5.25 37.68 11.83
N MET A 607 -4.54 38.23 12.82
CA MET A 607 -3.13 37.94 13.04
C MET A 607 -2.88 37.78 14.53
N HIS A 608 -1.98 36.88 14.89
CA HIS A 608 -1.46 36.79 16.26
C HIS A 608 0.06 36.55 16.25
N THR A 609 0.69 36.86 17.38
CA THR A 609 2.09 36.53 17.63
C THR A 609 2.18 35.12 18.22
N GLY A 610 2.77 34.19 17.47
CA GLY A 610 2.89 32.80 17.88
C GLY A 610 4.07 32.55 18.82
N THR A 611 5.25 33.09 18.50
CA THR A 611 6.44 32.94 19.34
C THR A 611 7.28 34.21 19.42
N ILE A 612 8.01 34.37 20.52
CA ILE A 612 9.05 35.40 20.72
C ILE A 612 10.26 34.75 21.41
N ARG A 613 11.45 34.96 20.88
CA ARG A 613 12.71 34.38 21.39
C ARG A 613 13.81 35.44 21.35
N GLY A 614 14.40 35.78 22.49
CA GLY A 614 15.51 36.73 22.56
C GLY A 614 16.32 36.57 23.83
N GLY A 615 17.61 36.93 23.75
CA GLY A 615 18.58 36.79 24.84
C GLY A 615 19.17 35.38 24.99
N GLU A 616 20.37 35.32 25.57
CA GLU A 616 21.13 34.08 25.79
C GLU A 616 21.35 33.80 27.29
N GLU A 617 21.57 34.86 28.09
CA GLU A 617 21.76 34.77 29.54
C GLU A 617 21.35 36.07 30.26
N ASN A 618 21.22 36.02 31.58
CA ASN A 618 20.67 37.13 32.39
C ASN A 618 21.58 38.35 32.51
N SER A 619 22.90 38.19 32.34
CA SER A 619 23.89 39.24 32.62
C SER A 619 24.45 39.88 31.36
N SER A 620 23.77 39.73 30.22
CA SER A 620 24.19 40.29 28.94
C SER A 620 23.02 40.98 28.24
N TYR A 621 23.32 42.07 27.53
CA TYR A 621 22.37 42.70 26.62
C TYR A 621 22.06 41.73 25.46
N PRO A 622 20.78 41.49 25.11
CA PRO A 622 20.41 40.56 24.07
C PRO A 622 20.76 41.12 22.68
N ALA A 623 21.60 40.41 21.93
CA ALA A 623 22.00 40.82 20.56
C ALA A 623 20.90 40.60 19.52
N SER A 624 19.89 39.78 19.81
CA SER A 624 18.77 39.54 18.90
C SER A 624 17.50 39.15 19.64
N CYS A 625 16.36 39.43 19.00
CA CYS A 625 15.05 38.98 19.40
C CYS A 625 14.19 38.70 18.16
N THR A 626 13.79 37.45 17.99
CA THR A 626 13.00 36.96 16.86
C THR A 626 11.55 36.77 17.26
N VAL A 627 10.64 37.22 16.41
CA VAL A 627 9.18 37.12 16.59
C VAL A 627 8.56 36.45 15.38
N THR A 628 7.73 35.44 15.61
CA THR A 628 6.96 34.76 14.56
C THR A 628 5.48 35.11 14.68
N PHE A 629 4.85 35.48 13.57
CA PHE A 629 3.44 35.80 13.46
C PHE A 629 2.73 34.81 12.54
N GLU A 630 1.48 34.51 12.86
CA GLU A 630 0.57 33.86 11.94
C GLU A 630 -0.52 34.85 11.52
N PHE A 631 -0.72 34.95 10.22
CA PHE A 631 -1.86 35.59 9.59
C PHE A 631 -2.86 34.53 9.16
N ARG A 632 -4.14 34.70 9.46
CA ARG A 632 -5.24 34.00 8.79
C ARG A 632 -5.71 34.88 7.65
N THR A 633 -5.37 34.48 6.44
CA THR A 633 -5.56 35.29 5.23
C THR A 633 -6.92 35.08 4.60
N VAL A 634 -7.41 36.09 3.90
CA VAL A 634 -8.68 36.07 3.16
C VAL A 634 -8.45 36.28 1.66
N ASN A 635 -9.49 36.11 0.84
CA ASN A 635 -9.37 36.28 -0.60
C ASN A 635 -9.00 37.73 -0.96
N GLY A 636 -8.17 37.88 -1.99
CA GLY A 636 -7.78 39.18 -2.54
C GLY A 636 -6.28 39.47 -2.49
N ILE A 637 -5.83 40.28 -3.45
CA ILE A 637 -4.39 40.59 -3.67
C ILE A 637 -3.77 41.29 -2.44
N SER A 638 -4.57 42.03 -1.68
CA SER A 638 -4.16 42.79 -0.49
C SER A 638 -3.72 41.93 0.71
N GLN A 639 -3.86 40.61 0.63
CA GLN A 639 -3.46 39.66 1.69
C GLN A 639 -2.51 38.56 1.20
N SER A 640 -1.86 38.77 0.06
CA SER A 640 -0.74 37.91 -0.34
C SER A 640 0.45 38.07 0.61
N SER A 641 1.29 37.04 0.73
CA SER A 641 2.54 37.10 1.49
C SER A 641 3.44 38.27 1.07
N ALA A 642 3.49 38.58 -0.23
CA ALA A 642 4.22 39.73 -0.76
C ALA A 642 3.73 41.07 -0.18
N VAL A 643 2.40 41.25 -0.04
CA VAL A 643 1.83 42.47 0.55
C VAL A 643 2.08 42.51 2.06
N ILE A 644 1.89 41.39 2.76
CA ILE A 644 2.18 41.29 4.20
C ILE A 644 3.64 41.63 4.49
N LEU A 645 4.58 41.08 3.72
CA LEU A 645 6.01 41.40 3.84
C LEU A 645 6.28 42.88 3.55
N HIS A 646 5.63 43.46 2.55
CA HIS A 646 5.77 44.88 2.24
C HIS A 646 5.31 45.77 3.40
N ASP A 647 4.14 45.48 3.98
CA ASP A 647 3.57 46.23 5.10
C ASP A 647 4.48 46.14 6.34
N ILE A 648 4.94 44.93 6.68
CA ILE A 648 5.85 44.71 7.81
C ILE A 648 7.18 45.43 7.57
N ALA A 649 7.74 45.35 6.36
CA ALA A 649 8.97 46.05 6.02
C ALA A 649 8.79 47.58 6.12
N ALA A 650 7.63 48.12 5.74
CA ALA A 650 7.32 49.54 5.89
C ALA A 650 7.23 49.96 7.37
N ILE A 651 6.62 49.13 8.23
CA ILE A 651 6.57 49.34 9.68
C ILE A 651 8.00 49.38 10.26
N LEU A 652 8.84 48.39 9.92
CA LEU A 652 10.22 48.31 10.41
C LEU A 652 11.06 49.50 9.94
N ALA A 653 10.93 49.90 8.68
CA ALA A 653 11.63 51.06 8.13
C ALA A 653 11.18 52.37 8.80
N ASN A 654 9.90 52.49 9.16
CA ASN A 654 9.41 53.65 9.90
C ASN A 654 9.95 53.69 11.33
N LEU A 655 10.05 52.55 12.02
CA LEU A 655 10.65 52.46 13.36
C LEU A 655 12.15 52.84 13.32
N GLN A 656 12.90 52.37 12.33
CA GLN A 656 14.30 52.76 12.13
C GLN A 656 14.49 54.26 11.84
N LYS A 657 13.51 54.91 11.19
CA LYS A 657 13.54 56.38 11.00
C LYS A 657 13.27 57.15 12.29
N GLN A 658 12.50 56.57 13.21
CA GLN A 658 12.17 57.18 14.50
C GLN A 658 13.29 57.00 15.53
N ASP A 659 14.01 55.89 15.46
CA ASP A 659 15.19 55.61 16.29
C ASP A 659 16.32 55.03 15.43
N GLU A 660 17.39 55.82 15.27
CA GLU A 660 18.59 55.44 14.51
C GLU A 660 19.33 54.23 15.11
N ALA A 661 19.10 53.85 16.36
CA ALA A 661 19.67 52.65 16.97
C ALA A 661 18.84 51.39 16.69
N PHE A 662 17.59 51.51 16.23
CA PHE A 662 16.76 50.36 15.85
C PHE A 662 17.34 49.68 14.61
N ARG A 663 17.62 48.38 14.73
CA ARG A 663 18.16 47.54 13.66
C ARG A 663 17.33 46.26 13.55
N TYR A 664 17.20 45.74 12.34
CA TYR A 664 16.40 44.56 12.07
C TYR A 664 16.94 43.80 10.86
N GLN A 665 16.60 42.52 10.77
CA GLN A 665 16.73 41.74 9.55
C GLN A 665 15.44 41.84 8.72
N PRO A 666 15.50 41.82 7.38
CA PRO A 666 14.32 41.82 6.54
C PRO A 666 13.31 40.73 6.96
N PRO A 667 12.00 41.03 6.97
CA PRO A 667 10.99 40.03 7.31
C PRO A 667 10.99 38.88 6.29
N THR A 668 10.73 37.66 6.75
CA THR A 668 10.75 36.46 5.91
C THR A 668 9.45 35.67 6.06
N VAL A 669 8.97 35.09 4.96
CA VAL A 669 7.86 34.12 5.00
C VAL A 669 8.46 32.77 5.32
N LEU A 670 7.98 32.14 6.40
CA LEU A 670 8.37 30.79 6.77
C LEU A 670 7.57 29.75 6.00
N PHE A 671 6.26 30.00 5.85
CA PHE A 671 5.33 29.09 5.21
C PHE A 671 4.03 29.81 4.87
N GLU A 672 3.31 29.36 3.84
CA GLU A 672 2.02 29.92 3.47
C GLU A 672 1.09 28.91 2.80
N ARG A 673 -0.21 29.15 2.94
CA ARG A 673 -1.27 28.45 2.22
C ARG A 673 -2.37 29.43 1.82
N ALA A 674 -2.81 29.34 0.56
CA ALA A 674 -3.85 30.20 0.04
C ALA A 674 -5.24 29.87 0.64
N PRO A 675 -6.15 30.85 0.74
CA PRO A 675 -7.55 30.61 1.07
C PRO A 675 -8.26 29.81 -0.03
N LEU A 676 -9.33 29.09 0.34
CA LEU A 676 -10.29 28.54 -0.61
C LEU A 676 -11.25 29.65 -1.05
N SER A 677 -11.28 29.92 -2.35
CA SER A 677 -12.21 30.89 -2.94
C SER A 677 -13.64 30.35 -2.96
N PRO A 678 -14.66 31.18 -2.63
CA PRO A 678 -16.05 30.76 -2.63
C PRO A 678 -16.53 30.35 -4.02
N LEU A 679 -17.26 29.24 -4.09
CA LEU A 679 -18.03 28.89 -5.29
C LEU A 679 -19.16 29.90 -5.51
N SER A 680 -19.48 30.17 -6.78
CA SER A 680 -20.70 30.92 -7.14
C SER A 680 -21.94 30.24 -6.53
N PRO A 681 -22.93 31.01 -6.03
CA PRO A 681 -24.19 30.45 -5.55
C PRO A 681 -24.93 29.57 -6.57
N SER A 682 -24.68 29.79 -7.87
CA SER A 682 -25.26 29.01 -8.97
C SER A 682 -24.33 27.89 -9.48
N HIS A 683 -23.23 27.59 -8.78
CA HIS A 683 -22.30 26.55 -9.23
C HIS A 683 -22.98 25.18 -9.13
N PRO A 684 -23.01 24.36 -10.20
CA PRO A 684 -23.76 23.10 -10.21
C PRO A 684 -23.36 22.13 -9.09
N PHE A 685 -22.07 22.08 -8.76
CA PHE A 685 -21.56 21.24 -7.67
C PHE A 685 -22.09 21.66 -6.29
N LEU A 686 -22.14 22.96 -6.01
CA LEU A 686 -22.68 23.49 -4.76
C LEU A 686 -24.19 23.20 -4.67
N PHE A 687 -24.90 23.38 -5.78
CA PHE A 687 -26.33 23.07 -5.87
C PHE A 687 -26.61 21.59 -5.60
N ALA A 688 -25.87 20.68 -6.23
CA ALA A 688 -25.97 19.23 -6.01
C ALA A 688 -25.76 18.85 -4.53
N ALA A 689 -24.77 19.45 -3.87
CA ALA A 689 -24.49 19.21 -2.45
C ALA A 689 -25.58 19.75 -1.53
N LYS A 690 -26.06 20.98 -1.78
CA LYS A 690 -27.18 21.56 -1.01
C LYS A 690 -28.43 20.70 -1.13
N GLN A 691 -28.78 20.26 -2.33
CA GLN A 691 -29.96 19.43 -2.56
C GLN A 691 -29.84 18.09 -1.83
N SER A 692 -28.67 17.45 -1.90
CA SER A 692 -28.41 16.17 -1.22
C SER A 692 -28.54 16.30 0.30
N LEU A 693 -27.97 17.37 0.88
CA LEU A 693 -28.08 17.62 2.32
C LEU A 693 -29.50 18.00 2.75
N ALA A 694 -30.22 18.78 1.95
CA ALA A 694 -31.60 19.16 2.20
C ALA A 694 -32.52 17.94 2.28
N GLU A 695 -32.42 17.04 1.30
CA GLU A 695 -33.18 15.80 1.26
C GLU A 695 -32.88 14.90 2.46
N MET A 696 -31.59 14.74 2.79
CA MET A 696 -31.17 13.94 3.95
C MET A 696 -31.68 14.46 5.29
N GLN A 697 -31.86 15.77 5.41
CA GLN A 697 -32.38 16.40 6.62
C GLN A 697 -33.88 16.69 6.54
N SER A 698 -34.57 16.22 5.49
CA SER A 698 -36.00 16.47 5.25
C SER A 698 -36.37 17.96 5.33
N ARG A 699 -35.51 18.84 4.80
CA ARG A 699 -35.67 20.29 4.78
C ARG A 699 -35.65 20.84 3.35
N SER A 700 -36.02 22.12 3.18
CA SER A 700 -35.90 22.78 1.89
C SER A 700 -34.44 23.14 1.57
N GLU A 701 -34.09 23.27 0.29
CA GLU A 701 -32.73 23.65 -0.13
C GLU A 701 -32.36 25.09 0.28
N GLU A 702 -33.35 25.96 0.41
CA GLU A 702 -33.19 27.33 0.90
C GLU A 702 -32.81 27.37 2.40
N GLU A 703 -33.15 26.32 3.15
CA GLU A 703 -32.80 26.17 4.57
C GLU A 703 -31.41 25.56 4.78
N VAL A 704 -30.73 25.12 3.72
CA VAL A 704 -29.34 24.63 3.82
C VAL A 704 -28.38 25.81 3.87
N GLU A 705 -27.91 26.13 5.07
CA GLU A 705 -26.85 27.10 5.28
C GLU A 705 -25.53 26.62 4.65
N VAL A 706 -24.90 27.52 3.89
CA VAL A 706 -23.54 27.37 3.36
C VAL A 706 -22.68 28.41 4.06
N SER A 707 -21.50 28.03 4.52
CA SER A 707 -20.65 28.90 5.33
C SER A 707 -19.18 28.88 4.93
N ALA A 708 -18.39 29.73 5.57
CA ALA A 708 -16.95 29.78 5.43
C ALA A 708 -16.27 29.17 6.66
N ALA A 709 -15.27 28.32 6.44
CA ALA A 709 -14.44 27.82 7.53
C ALA A 709 -13.34 28.83 7.91
N LYS A 710 -13.00 28.86 9.20
CA LYS A 710 -11.92 29.72 9.72
C LYS A 710 -10.56 29.02 9.70
N PHE A 711 -10.58 27.68 9.70
CA PHE A 711 -9.39 26.83 9.56
C PHE A 711 -9.02 26.67 8.08
N TRP A 712 -7.88 26.05 7.82
CA TRP A 712 -7.39 25.75 6.47
C TRP A 712 -7.52 24.24 6.23
N THR A 713 -7.67 23.83 4.97
CA THR A 713 -7.68 22.41 4.55
C THR A 713 -7.06 22.29 3.16
N ASP A 714 -6.75 21.07 2.74
CA ASP A 714 -6.27 20.74 1.39
C ASP A 714 -7.16 21.22 0.22
N ALA A 715 -8.42 21.60 0.50
CA ALA A 715 -9.29 22.25 -0.49
C ALA A 715 -8.65 23.52 -1.10
N GLY A 716 -7.78 24.21 -0.35
CA GLY A 716 -7.01 25.36 -0.86
C GLY A 716 -6.09 24.96 -2.03
N LEU A 717 -5.31 23.89 -1.88
CA LEU A 717 -4.38 23.40 -2.92
C LEU A 717 -5.13 22.91 -4.16
N LEU A 718 -6.21 22.17 -3.96
CA LEU A 718 -7.06 21.69 -5.06
C LEU A 718 -7.70 22.86 -5.82
N SER A 719 -8.15 23.90 -5.09
CA SER A 719 -8.70 25.11 -5.70
C SER A 719 -7.65 25.92 -6.48
N GLU A 720 -6.41 26.01 -5.99
CA GLU A 720 -5.30 26.62 -6.73
C GLU A 720 -4.99 25.87 -8.04
N ALA A 721 -5.17 24.55 -8.04
CA ALA A 721 -5.09 23.71 -9.24
C ALA A 721 -6.32 23.82 -10.16
N GLY A 722 -7.29 24.67 -9.83
CA GLY A 722 -8.49 24.92 -10.63
C GLY A 722 -9.63 23.93 -10.39
N ILE A 723 -9.61 23.16 -9.30
CA ILE A 723 -10.65 22.20 -8.95
C ILE A 723 -11.63 22.83 -7.94
N PRO A 724 -12.91 23.05 -8.30
CA PRO A 724 -13.94 23.51 -7.38
C PRO A 724 -14.10 22.57 -6.18
N CYS A 725 -14.06 23.10 -4.96
CA CYS A 725 -14.06 22.29 -3.74
C CYS A 725 -15.23 22.60 -2.80
N LEU A 726 -15.69 21.56 -2.09
CA LEU A 726 -16.58 21.67 -0.94
C LEU A 726 -15.96 20.93 0.25
N VAL A 727 -16.03 21.54 1.42
CA VAL A 727 -15.61 20.93 2.68
C VAL A 727 -16.87 20.56 3.46
N PHE A 728 -17.08 19.26 3.70
CA PHE A 728 -18.28 18.75 4.33
C PHE A 728 -18.06 17.39 4.99
N GLY A 729 -18.22 17.31 6.30
CA GLY A 729 -18.02 16.06 7.01
C GLY A 729 -18.65 16.01 8.39
N THR A 730 -18.08 15.14 9.21
CA THR A 730 -18.77 14.54 10.35
C THR A 730 -18.93 15.49 11.53
N LYS A 731 -19.77 15.08 12.50
CA LYS A 731 -20.00 15.80 13.74
C LYS A 731 -19.30 15.08 14.89
N GLY A 732 -18.61 15.85 15.72
CA GLY A 732 -17.93 15.33 16.90
C GLY A 732 -17.34 16.46 17.75
N GLU A 733 -16.53 16.09 18.73
CA GLU A 733 -15.80 17.05 19.56
C GLU A 733 -14.37 16.56 19.83
N GLY A 734 -13.50 17.47 20.25
CA GLY A 734 -12.18 17.12 20.77
C GLY A 734 -11.02 17.16 19.77
N LEU A 735 -11.14 17.93 18.68
CA LEU A 735 -10.05 18.20 17.74
C LEU A 735 -8.77 18.59 18.50
N HIS A 736 -7.70 17.83 18.27
CA HIS A 736 -6.38 17.98 18.91
C HIS A 736 -6.42 17.90 20.45
N GLY A 737 -7.54 17.44 21.01
CA GLY A 737 -7.82 17.38 22.44
C GLY A 737 -7.35 16.09 23.10
N LYS A 738 -7.63 15.98 24.39
CA LYS A 738 -7.33 14.79 25.21
C LYS A 738 -8.29 13.64 24.92
N ASP A 739 -9.53 13.94 24.56
CA ASP A 739 -10.52 12.96 24.15
C ASP A 739 -11.14 13.49 22.86
N GLU A 740 -11.10 12.69 21.80
CA GLU A 740 -11.67 12.99 20.49
C GLU A 740 -12.69 11.91 20.14
N TRP A 741 -13.86 12.33 19.65
CA TRP A 741 -14.91 11.40 19.25
C TRP A 741 -15.74 11.91 18.09
N VAL A 742 -16.29 10.97 17.32
CA VAL A 742 -17.23 11.23 16.23
C VAL A 742 -18.58 10.56 16.52
N ASP A 743 -19.67 11.22 16.12
CA ASP A 743 -21.02 10.69 16.16
C ASP A 743 -21.28 9.73 14.99
N VAL A 744 -21.67 8.49 15.27
CA VAL A 744 -21.84 7.44 14.24
C VAL A 744 -22.94 7.77 13.23
N GLU A 745 -24.03 8.39 13.65
CA GLU A 745 -25.10 8.78 12.73
C GLU A 745 -24.62 9.86 11.77
N SER A 746 -23.78 10.78 12.22
CA SER A 746 -23.16 11.79 11.35
C SER A 746 -22.27 11.17 10.27
N ILE A 747 -21.57 10.06 10.53
CA ILE A 747 -20.76 9.36 9.52
C ILE A 747 -21.65 8.87 8.36
N LYS A 748 -22.79 8.25 8.69
CA LYS A 748 -23.75 7.74 7.70
C LYS A 748 -24.38 8.86 6.89
N ILE A 749 -24.68 10.00 7.52
CA ILE A 749 -25.19 11.19 6.83
C ILE A 749 -24.15 11.69 5.81
N VAL A 750 -22.87 11.76 6.22
CA VAL A 750 -21.79 12.23 5.33
C VAL A 750 -21.62 11.29 4.13
N GLU A 751 -21.59 9.99 4.36
CA GLU A 751 -21.53 8.97 3.29
C GLU A 751 -22.67 9.15 2.27
N GLU A 752 -23.91 9.27 2.77
CA GLU A 752 -25.10 9.38 1.91
C GLU A 752 -25.13 10.70 1.12
N VAL A 753 -24.84 11.83 1.78
CA VAL A 753 -24.79 13.14 1.12
C VAL A 753 -23.68 13.19 0.09
N MET A 754 -22.51 12.62 0.40
CA MET A 754 -21.38 12.54 -0.55
C MET A 754 -21.78 11.75 -1.80
N ARG A 755 -22.41 10.58 -1.60
CA ARG A 755 -22.91 9.75 -2.71
C ARG A 755 -23.92 10.48 -3.58
N GLU A 756 -24.95 11.08 -2.99
CA GLU A 756 -26.00 11.77 -3.75
C GLU A 756 -25.47 13.04 -4.44
N THR A 757 -24.51 13.73 -3.83
CA THR A 757 -23.84 14.90 -4.43
C THR A 757 -23.11 14.49 -5.71
N VAL A 758 -22.34 13.41 -5.65
CA VAL A 758 -21.62 12.86 -6.80
C VAL A 758 -22.61 12.48 -7.90
N ARG A 759 -23.66 11.71 -7.56
CA ARG A 759 -24.67 11.25 -8.51
C ARG A 759 -25.34 12.42 -9.24
N ARG A 760 -25.82 13.41 -8.49
CA ARG A 760 -26.49 14.60 -9.03
C ARG A 760 -25.56 15.43 -9.91
N PHE A 761 -24.34 15.68 -9.46
CA PHE A 761 -23.37 16.47 -10.23
C PHE A 761 -23.01 15.83 -11.58
N GLN A 762 -22.99 14.50 -11.65
CA GLN A 762 -22.78 13.77 -12.89
C GLN A 762 -24.01 13.71 -13.81
N GLU A 763 -25.21 13.89 -13.26
CA GLU A 763 -26.46 13.87 -14.02
C GLU A 763 -26.77 15.21 -14.71
N GLY A 764 -26.27 16.32 -14.18
CA GLY A 764 -26.47 17.67 -14.70
C GLY A 764 -27.51 18.44 -13.91
#